data_AF-A0A3L8BCF7-F1
#
_entry.id   AF-A0A3L8BCF7-F1
#
_cell.length_a   1.000
_cell.length_b   1.000
_cell.length_c   1.000
_cell.angle_alpha   90.00
_cell.angle_beta   90.00
_cell.angle_gamma   90.00
#
_symmetry.space_group_name_H-M   'P 1'
#
loop_
_entity.id
_entity.type
_entity.pdbx_description
1 polymer ?
#
loop_
_entity_poly.entity_id
_entity_poly.type
_entity_poly.pdbx_seq_one_letter_code
_entity_poly.pdbx_strand_id
1 'polypeptide(L)'
;MIKDTSLTQPLDRVVIVGLGLIGGSFALGLKAHGLCREVVGCSRSRSTLEKGLELGVIDRAEPDIQQAVAGADLVMLAAPIGATETLLRAMAPALDGNTVVTDGGSVKGNVVAAAQSVFGHIPPWFVPGHPIAGSERSGVEAAKVDLYQNHKVILTPLPDTDPHALSMVAHLWRGMGADVLTMSVEQHDGVLAATSHLPHLLAFSLVDTLAKEDENQEIFRYAAGGFRDFTRIASSDPTMWHDIFIANRQSLLDVIGHFGRGLEEFRAAVEQGDSQAMLGIMTRAKVARDHFTKMLAKRAYSKTMTEKNIVFTAHHGGEVKGAIRVPGDKSISHRSIMMGSLADGLTEVFGFLEGEDSLATLQTFRDLGVTIEGPNNGHVKIYGVGMHGLLPPHGPLYLGNSGTSMRLLAGLLSAQKFDVELTGDESLSRRPMGRVTKPLAQMGAQVVSREDGTPPLKIQGGQPLKGIHYDMPMASAQVKSCVLLAGLYAEGTTSVTEPAPTRDHTERMLRGFGYPVTTEGNRITLVGGGGLRGTTIDVPADISSAAFFMVAASITPGADLTLEHVGINPTRIGIINILKAMGGNLEVLNPREVGGEPVADIRVQYAPLKGIHIPEDQVPLAIDEFPVLFVAAACAQGTTVLTGAEELRVKESDRIQVMADGLQTLGVQANPTPDGIVIEGGPIGGGVVESHGDHRIAMAFAVAALRATADITINNCANVATSFPNFVELSRKVGMKLDVAEVGESHV
;
A
#
# COMPACT_ATOMS: atom_id res chain seq x y z
N MET A 1 20.01 1.80 4.46
CA MET A 1 20.14 1.96 5.92
C MET A 1 21.55 2.47 6.20
N ILE A 2 21.68 3.69 6.72
CA ILE A 2 22.96 4.20 7.24
C ILE A 2 23.24 3.39 8.50
N LYS A 3 24.40 2.71 8.58
CA LYS A 3 24.82 2.01 9.81
C LYS A 3 24.91 3.05 10.93
N ASP A 4 24.23 2.79 12.05
CA ASP A 4 24.23 3.64 13.23
C ASP A 4 25.61 3.54 13.91
N THR A 5 26.58 4.31 13.43
CA THR A 5 27.81 4.57 14.17
C THR A 5 27.49 5.64 15.21
N SER A 6 27.16 5.18 16.41
CA SER A 6 26.90 6.04 17.57
C SER A 6 28.05 7.02 17.78
N LEU A 7 27.80 8.32 17.59
CA LEU A 7 28.57 9.34 18.28
C LEU A 7 28.28 9.16 19.77
N THR A 8 29.23 8.57 20.50
CA THR A 8 29.08 8.30 21.93
C THR A 8 29.39 9.50 22.81
N GLN A 9 29.82 10.63 22.22
CA GLN A 9 30.17 11.85 22.93
C GLN A 9 29.48 13.07 22.32
N PRO A 10 29.03 14.03 23.15
CA PRO A 10 28.47 15.30 22.67
C PRO A 10 29.53 16.13 21.93
N LEU A 11 29.10 16.93 20.96
CA LEU A 11 29.98 17.88 20.28
C LEU A 11 30.49 18.93 21.28
N ASP A 12 31.74 19.36 21.12
CA ASP A 12 32.34 20.37 21.99
C ASP A 12 31.75 21.76 21.67
N ARG A 13 31.66 22.13 20.39
CA ARG A 13 31.13 23.44 19.98
C ARG A 13 30.26 23.38 18.72
N VAL A 14 29.04 23.89 18.83
CA VAL A 14 28.13 24.11 17.70
C VAL A 14 27.86 25.60 17.51
N VAL A 15 27.98 26.08 16.27
CA VAL A 15 27.73 27.47 15.89
C VAL A 15 26.40 27.59 15.15
N ILE A 16 25.54 28.49 15.59
CA ILE A 16 24.24 28.75 14.96
C ILE A 16 24.27 30.12 14.30
N VAL A 17 24.21 30.14 12.97
CA VAL A 17 24.13 31.38 12.17
C VAL A 17 22.67 31.65 11.86
N GLY A 18 22.06 32.56 12.64
CA GLY A 18 20.63 32.89 12.57
C GLY A 18 19.81 32.27 13.70
N LEU A 19 19.59 33.06 14.77
CA LEU A 19 18.84 32.63 15.96
C LEU A 19 17.32 32.83 15.83
N GLY A 20 16.76 32.67 14.63
CA GLY A 20 15.30 32.69 14.43
C GLY A 20 14.63 31.45 15.02
N LEU A 21 13.37 31.21 14.63
CA LEU A 21 12.62 30.02 15.04
C LEU A 21 13.43 28.72 14.81
N ILE A 22 13.97 28.53 13.61
CA ILE A 22 14.68 27.31 13.23
C ILE A 22 16.00 27.18 14.02
N GLY A 23 16.94 28.13 13.85
CA GLY A 23 18.24 28.04 14.50
C GLY A 23 18.16 28.08 16.03
N GLY A 24 17.29 28.91 16.60
CA GLY A 24 17.08 28.97 18.05
C GLY A 24 16.48 27.69 18.62
N SER A 25 15.51 27.08 17.93
CA SER A 25 14.96 25.78 18.35
C SER A 25 15.99 24.65 18.24
N PHE A 26 16.89 24.73 17.26
CA PHE A 26 17.98 23.77 17.10
C PHE A 26 18.97 23.87 18.27
N ALA A 27 19.36 25.09 18.63
CA ALA A 27 20.18 25.37 19.79
C ALA A 27 19.57 24.82 21.09
N LEU A 28 18.29 25.13 21.34
CA LEU A 28 17.56 24.64 22.51
C LEU A 28 17.44 23.12 22.53
N GLY A 29 17.14 22.50 21.39
CA GLY A 29 17.02 21.04 21.25
C GLY A 29 18.34 20.33 21.54
N LEU A 30 19.46 20.84 21.04
CA LEU A 30 20.81 20.32 21.32
C LEU A 30 21.12 20.35 22.82
N LYS A 31 20.87 21.49 23.46
CA LYS A 31 21.13 21.67 24.90
C LYS A 31 20.25 20.78 25.76
N ALA A 32 18.95 20.69 25.46
CA ALA A 32 18.00 19.89 26.21
C ALA A 32 18.31 18.38 26.18
N HIS A 33 18.91 17.89 25.09
CA HIS A 33 19.26 16.48 24.92
C HIS A 33 20.75 16.19 25.20
N GLY A 34 21.51 17.19 25.66
CA GLY A 34 22.93 17.04 25.98
C GLY A 34 23.79 16.64 24.77
N LEU A 35 23.42 17.08 23.57
CA LEU A 35 24.10 16.72 22.31
C LEU A 35 25.31 17.62 22.01
N CYS A 36 25.45 18.72 22.74
CA CYS A 36 26.56 19.66 22.62
C CYS A 36 26.91 20.29 23.97
N ARG A 37 28.19 20.65 24.19
CA ARG A 37 28.69 21.32 25.40
C ARG A 37 28.58 22.84 25.34
N GLU A 38 28.82 23.46 24.19
CA GLU A 38 28.77 24.92 24.00
C GLU A 38 28.06 25.29 22.69
N VAL A 39 27.00 26.10 22.78
CA VAL A 39 26.33 26.69 21.62
C VAL A 39 26.73 28.16 21.45
N VAL A 40 27.35 28.48 20.31
CA VAL A 40 27.74 29.85 19.94
C VAL A 40 26.73 30.42 18.95
N GLY A 41 26.11 31.54 19.29
CA GLY A 41 25.21 32.26 18.38
C GLY A 41 25.93 33.32 17.56
N CYS A 42 25.69 33.32 16.25
CA CYS A 42 26.14 34.36 15.34
C CYS A 42 24.93 35.01 14.64
N SER A 43 24.86 36.34 14.73
CA SER A 43 23.81 37.14 14.09
C SER A 43 24.31 38.56 13.87
N ARG A 44 23.83 39.19 12.79
CA ARG A 44 24.07 40.62 12.52
C ARG A 44 23.41 41.53 13.57
N SER A 45 22.34 41.05 14.20
CA SER A 45 21.56 41.82 15.17
C SER A 45 22.09 41.59 16.58
N ARG A 46 22.70 42.61 17.18
CA ARG A 46 23.17 42.56 18.58
C ARG A 46 22.04 42.27 19.56
N SER A 47 20.87 42.89 19.37
CA SER A 47 19.70 42.64 20.24
C SER A 47 19.22 41.19 20.18
N THR A 48 19.35 40.53 19.02
CA THR A 48 19.02 39.10 18.89
C THR A 48 20.00 38.21 19.66
N LEU A 49 21.29 38.56 19.66
CA LEU A 49 22.32 37.84 20.43
C LEU A 49 22.12 38.03 21.94
N GLU A 50 21.88 39.27 22.39
CA GLU A 50 21.59 39.59 23.79
C GLU A 50 20.36 38.82 24.28
N LYS A 51 19.28 38.80 23.49
CA LYS A 51 18.07 38.03 23.82
C LYS A 51 18.32 36.52 23.81
N GLY A 52 19.14 36.02 22.89
CA GLY A 52 19.55 34.62 22.86
C GLY A 52 20.29 34.17 24.12
N LEU A 53 21.17 35.03 24.66
CA LEU A 53 21.84 34.80 25.95
C LEU A 53 20.86 34.85 27.11
N GLU A 54 19.99 35.88 27.16
CA GLU A 54 18.99 36.06 28.21
C GLU A 54 18.04 34.86 28.32
N LEU A 55 17.61 34.32 27.18
CA LEU A 55 16.70 33.16 27.09
C LEU A 55 17.43 31.81 27.23
N GLY A 56 18.76 31.81 27.37
CA GLY A 56 19.57 30.59 27.45
C GLY A 56 19.60 29.77 26.16
N VAL A 57 19.20 30.35 25.02
CA VAL A 57 19.25 29.71 23.70
C VAL A 57 20.69 29.45 23.27
N ILE A 58 21.60 30.38 23.59
CA ILE A 58 23.04 30.28 23.30
C ILE A 58 23.86 30.46 24.58
N ASP A 59 25.05 29.89 24.62
CA ASP A 59 26.00 30.03 25.74
C ASP A 59 26.95 31.21 25.53
N ARG A 60 27.26 31.50 24.26
CA ARG A 60 28.16 32.59 23.86
C ARG A 60 27.62 33.32 22.63
N ALA A 61 27.67 34.64 22.65
CA ALA A 61 27.39 35.48 21.48
C ALA A 61 28.69 35.86 20.78
N GLU A 62 28.78 35.63 19.47
CA GLU A 62 29.91 36.05 18.64
C GLU A 62 29.41 36.73 17.35
N PRO A 63 29.46 38.07 17.25
CA PRO A 63 28.97 38.78 16.08
C PRO A 63 29.88 38.65 14.84
N ASP A 64 31.16 38.30 15.01
CA ASP A 64 32.08 38.07 13.89
C ASP A 64 32.00 36.62 13.43
N ILE A 65 31.51 36.39 12.21
CA ILE A 65 31.28 35.04 11.70
C ILE A 65 32.58 34.23 11.55
N GLN A 66 33.72 34.85 11.27
CA GLN A 66 35.00 34.14 11.14
C GLN A 66 35.48 33.66 12.51
N GLN A 67 35.33 34.51 13.53
CA GLN A 67 35.66 34.15 14.91
C GLN A 67 34.66 33.12 15.48
N ALA A 68 33.39 33.19 15.06
CA ALA A 68 32.37 32.25 15.50
C ALA A 68 32.66 30.82 15.03
N VAL A 69 32.97 30.64 13.74
CA VAL A 69 33.15 29.32 13.13
C VAL A 69 34.52 28.69 13.39
N ALA A 70 35.52 29.47 13.79
CA ALA A 70 36.88 28.98 14.01
C ALA A 70 36.91 27.88 15.09
N GLY A 71 37.32 26.67 14.69
CA GLY A 71 37.40 25.49 15.56
C GLY A 71 36.04 24.99 16.05
N ALA A 72 34.96 25.21 15.30
CA ALA A 72 33.66 24.60 15.57
C ALA A 72 33.61 23.17 15.03
N ASP A 73 32.88 22.29 15.72
CA ASP A 73 32.61 20.93 15.21
C ASP A 73 31.51 20.99 14.13
N LEU A 74 30.50 21.82 14.35
CA LEU A 74 29.36 22.00 13.45
C LEU A 74 28.96 23.48 13.32
N VAL A 75 28.63 23.90 12.11
CA VAL A 75 27.92 25.17 11.83
C VAL A 75 26.54 24.86 11.25
N MET A 76 25.49 25.42 11.85
CA MET A 76 24.11 25.38 11.33
C MET A 76 23.72 26.74 10.74
N LEU A 77 23.48 26.76 9.44
CA LEU A 77 22.98 27.95 8.73
C LEU A 77 21.45 27.99 8.77
N ALA A 78 20.90 28.87 9.61
CA ALA A 78 19.47 29.07 9.80
C ALA A 78 19.03 30.51 9.45
N ALA A 79 19.73 31.14 8.50
CA ALA A 79 19.41 32.44 7.95
C ALA A 79 18.48 32.34 6.73
N PRO A 80 17.85 33.44 6.28
CA PRO A 80 17.09 33.47 5.03
C PRO A 80 17.93 32.96 3.85
N ILE A 81 17.31 32.23 2.93
CA ILE A 81 18.03 31.45 1.92
C ILE A 81 18.85 32.37 0.98
N GLY A 82 18.34 33.59 0.72
CA GLY A 82 19.04 34.60 -0.07
C GLY A 82 20.36 35.08 0.54
N ALA A 83 20.59 34.86 1.84
CA ALA A 83 21.84 35.21 2.51
C ALA A 83 22.90 34.09 2.47
N THR A 84 22.54 32.87 2.04
CA THR A 84 23.38 31.67 2.14
C THR A 84 24.77 31.87 1.50
N GLU A 85 24.83 32.34 0.25
CA GLU A 85 26.11 32.54 -0.44
C GLU A 85 27.00 33.57 0.26
N THR A 86 26.41 34.67 0.74
CA THR A 86 27.15 35.72 1.45
C THR A 86 27.72 35.19 2.75
N LEU A 87 26.95 34.40 3.50
CA LEU A 87 27.38 33.79 4.75
C LEU A 87 28.49 32.78 4.51
N LEU A 88 28.31 31.87 3.55
CA LEU A 88 29.34 30.89 3.15
C LEU A 88 30.64 31.59 2.74
N ARG A 89 30.56 32.65 1.95
CA ARG A 89 31.72 33.44 1.54
C ARG A 89 32.44 34.11 2.71
N ALA A 90 31.68 34.59 3.70
CA ALA A 90 32.24 35.25 4.87
C ALA A 90 32.93 34.28 5.84
N MET A 91 32.42 33.04 5.98
CA MET A 91 33.01 32.01 6.84
C MET A 91 34.14 31.21 6.18
N ALA A 92 34.16 31.12 4.85
CA ALA A 92 35.12 30.32 4.09
C ALA A 92 36.59 30.47 4.53
N PRO A 93 37.11 31.67 4.85
CA PRO A 93 38.51 31.83 5.29
C PRO A 93 38.85 31.18 6.64
N ALA A 94 37.85 30.88 7.46
CA ALA A 94 38.01 30.38 8.83
C ALA A 94 37.62 28.90 8.99
N LEU A 95 37.12 28.25 7.93
CA LEU A 95 36.82 26.81 7.92
C LEU A 95 38.10 26.02 7.66
N ASP A 96 38.40 25.07 8.54
CA ASP A 96 39.64 24.28 8.54
C ASP A 96 39.54 22.95 7.79
N GLY A 97 38.36 22.65 7.22
CA GLY A 97 38.04 21.39 6.55
C GLY A 97 37.59 20.26 7.47
N ASN A 98 37.66 20.43 8.79
CA ASN A 98 37.14 19.50 9.79
C ASN A 98 35.75 19.92 10.29
N THR A 99 35.44 21.22 10.26
CA THR A 99 34.11 21.73 10.61
C THR A 99 33.04 21.24 9.65
N VAL A 100 32.04 20.51 10.16
CA VAL A 100 30.86 20.11 9.40
C VAL A 100 29.92 21.31 9.27
N VAL A 101 29.36 21.53 8.08
CA VAL A 101 28.41 22.63 7.86
C VAL A 101 27.10 22.07 7.33
N THR A 102 26.00 22.44 7.98
CA THR A 102 24.63 22.09 7.58
C THR A 102 23.76 23.34 7.55
N ASP A 103 22.56 23.21 7.01
CA ASP A 103 21.64 24.32 6.84
C ASP A 103 20.19 23.92 7.18
N GLY A 104 19.31 24.92 7.24
CA GLY A 104 17.87 24.75 7.42
C GLY A 104 17.03 25.41 6.33
N GLY A 105 17.63 25.80 5.20
CA GLY A 105 16.97 26.48 4.10
C GLY A 105 15.97 25.60 3.37
N SER A 106 14.94 26.21 2.80
CA SER A 106 13.81 25.50 2.17
C SER A 106 14.03 25.08 0.71
N VAL A 107 15.15 25.46 0.09
CA VAL A 107 15.49 25.17 -1.31
C VAL A 107 16.93 24.67 -1.39
N LYS A 108 17.13 23.37 -1.67
CA LYS A 108 18.45 22.73 -1.61
C LYS A 108 19.31 23.06 -2.81
N GLY A 109 18.74 23.22 -3.99
CA GLY A 109 19.47 23.61 -5.19
C GLY A 109 20.15 24.96 -5.03
N ASN A 110 19.49 25.93 -4.40
CA ASN A 110 20.06 27.24 -4.11
C ASN A 110 21.23 27.16 -3.11
N VAL A 111 21.07 26.39 -2.04
CA VAL A 111 22.10 26.21 -1.00
C VAL A 111 23.33 25.51 -1.57
N VAL A 112 23.14 24.46 -2.37
CA VAL A 112 24.22 23.71 -3.01
C VAL A 112 24.92 24.57 -4.07
N ALA A 113 24.18 25.33 -4.88
CA ALA A 113 24.75 26.25 -5.85
C ALA A 113 25.59 27.36 -5.18
N ALA A 114 25.13 27.86 -4.02
CA ALA A 114 25.88 28.84 -3.23
C ALA A 114 27.21 28.26 -2.73
N ALA A 115 27.21 27.02 -2.20
CA ALA A 115 28.44 26.34 -1.79
C ALA A 115 29.40 26.15 -2.97
N GLN A 116 28.90 25.64 -4.10
CA GLN A 116 29.67 25.47 -5.33
C GLN A 116 30.27 26.79 -5.84
N SER A 117 29.52 27.89 -5.79
CA SER A 117 29.97 29.24 -6.19
C SER A 117 31.11 29.76 -5.30
N VAL A 118 31.03 29.50 -3.99
CA VAL A 118 32.02 30.01 -3.02
C VAL A 118 33.31 29.19 -3.03
N PHE A 119 33.22 27.86 -3.04
CA PHE A 119 34.36 26.95 -2.87
C PHE A 119 34.89 26.37 -4.20
N GLY A 120 34.21 26.59 -5.33
CA GLY A 120 34.57 26.05 -6.64
C GLY A 120 34.30 24.54 -6.82
N HIS A 121 33.92 23.86 -5.74
CA HIS A 121 33.43 22.49 -5.64
C HIS A 121 32.50 22.43 -4.42
N ILE A 122 31.74 21.35 -4.23
CA ILE A 122 30.97 21.18 -3.00
C ILE A 122 31.86 20.45 -1.98
N PRO A 123 32.18 21.06 -0.82
CA PRO A 123 33.05 20.42 0.15
C PRO A 123 32.41 19.14 0.73
N PRO A 124 33.17 18.05 0.95
CA PRO A 124 32.65 16.80 1.50
C PRO A 124 31.97 16.93 2.88
N TRP A 125 32.41 17.89 3.70
CA TRP A 125 31.87 18.20 5.02
C TRP A 125 30.58 19.04 4.99
N PHE A 126 30.08 19.40 3.81
CA PHE A 126 28.82 20.13 3.66
C PHE A 126 27.64 19.16 3.51
N VAL A 127 26.70 19.22 4.46
CA VAL A 127 25.52 18.34 4.52
C VAL A 127 24.25 19.19 4.47
N PRO A 128 23.64 19.40 3.30
CA PRO A 128 22.44 20.22 3.21
C PRO A 128 21.25 19.55 3.91
N GLY A 129 20.48 20.35 4.64
CA GLY A 129 19.38 19.87 5.50
C GLY A 129 18.17 20.79 5.46
N HIS A 130 16.96 20.23 5.55
CA HIS A 130 15.73 21.02 5.61
C HIS A 130 14.79 20.43 6.66
N PRO A 131 14.62 21.09 7.81
CA PRO A 131 13.59 20.71 8.78
C PRO A 131 12.21 21.13 8.25
N ILE A 132 11.31 20.16 8.11
CA ILE A 132 9.90 20.40 7.77
C ILE A 132 9.15 20.71 9.08
N ALA A 133 9.51 21.85 9.67
CA ALA A 133 8.92 22.38 10.89
C ALA A 133 8.92 23.91 10.78
N GLY A 134 7.86 24.54 11.28
CA GLY A 134 7.72 25.99 11.17
C GLY A 134 6.47 26.51 11.87
N SER A 135 6.44 27.82 12.09
CA SER A 135 5.27 28.53 12.63
C SER A 135 5.19 29.92 12.01
N GLU A 136 4.03 30.55 12.09
CA GLU A 136 3.83 31.95 11.71
C GLU A 136 4.59 32.94 12.61
N ARG A 137 5.15 32.48 13.74
CA ARG A 137 5.95 33.29 14.67
C ARG A 137 7.42 33.27 14.27
N SER A 138 8.05 34.44 14.30
CA SER A 138 9.45 34.66 13.93
C SER A 138 10.29 35.17 15.10
N GLY A 139 11.62 35.07 14.98
CA GLY A 139 12.57 35.58 15.97
C GLY A 139 12.97 34.56 17.04
N VAL A 140 13.94 34.94 17.86
CA VAL A 140 14.54 34.06 18.89
C VAL A 140 13.56 33.68 20.00
N GLU A 141 12.61 34.57 20.30
CA GLU A 141 11.55 34.33 21.30
C GLU A 141 10.54 33.27 20.83
N ALA A 142 10.47 33.00 19.53
CA ALA A 142 9.63 31.95 18.97
C ALA A 142 10.26 30.55 19.06
N ALA A 143 11.53 30.45 19.48
CA ALA A 143 12.25 29.19 19.57
C ALA A 143 11.57 28.23 20.57
N LYS A 144 11.52 26.94 20.21
CA LYS A 144 10.90 25.89 21.01
C LYS A 144 11.84 24.69 21.11
N VAL A 145 11.98 24.14 22.31
CA VAL A 145 12.81 22.95 22.58
C VAL A 145 12.31 21.73 21.79
N ASP A 146 11.00 21.60 21.63
CA ASP A 146 10.32 20.45 21.04
C ASP A 146 9.90 20.65 19.57
N LEU A 147 10.36 21.72 18.91
CA LEU A 147 9.93 22.07 17.54
C LEU A 147 10.07 20.90 16.56
N TYR A 148 11.15 20.13 16.68
CA TYR A 148 11.49 19.06 15.74
C TYR A 148 10.97 17.69 16.14
N GLN A 149 10.41 17.57 17.35
CA GLN A 149 9.91 16.29 17.82
C GLN A 149 8.76 15.84 16.91
N ASN A 150 8.87 14.62 16.39
CA ASN A 150 7.91 14.04 15.44
C ASN A 150 7.78 14.77 14.09
N HIS A 151 8.66 15.74 13.80
CA HIS A 151 8.72 16.40 12.50
C HIS A 151 9.75 15.74 11.60
N LYS A 152 9.59 15.93 10.28
CA LYS A 152 10.51 15.37 9.29
C LYS A 152 11.68 16.32 9.08
N VAL A 153 12.87 15.77 8.95
CA VAL A 153 14.05 16.49 8.47
C VAL A 153 14.58 15.77 7.25
N ILE A 154 14.76 16.51 6.16
CA ILE A 154 15.26 15.96 4.90
C ILE A 154 16.72 16.36 4.76
N LEU A 155 17.60 15.36 4.68
CA LEU A 155 19.00 15.56 4.30
C LEU A 155 19.15 15.25 2.81
N THR A 156 19.92 16.06 2.10
CA THR A 156 20.19 15.83 0.67
C THR A 156 21.68 15.60 0.44
N PRO A 157 22.20 14.41 0.82
CA PRO A 157 23.61 14.08 0.61
C PRO A 157 23.92 14.07 -0.89
N LEU A 158 25.12 14.52 -1.22
CA LEU A 158 25.68 14.54 -2.57
C LEU A 158 26.62 13.34 -2.75
N PRO A 159 27.03 13.01 -4.00
CA PRO A 159 27.89 11.85 -4.27
C PRO A 159 29.18 11.83 -3.44
N ASP A 160 29.77 13.01 -3.20
CA ASP A 160 31.04 13.17 -2.48
C ASP A 160 30.86 13.60 -1.01
N THR A 161 29.63 13.57 -0.47
CA THR A 161 29.39 13.90 0.94
C THR A 161 30.08 12.89 1.84
N ASP A 162 30.86 13.37 2.81
CA ASP A 162 31.53 12.54 3.81
C ASP A 162 30.48 11.75 4.64
N PRO A 163 30.55 10.41 4.65
CA PRO A 163 29.66 9.58 5.46
C PRO A 163 29.69 9.91 6.95
N HIS A 164 30.83 10.36 7.49
CA HIS A 164 30.95 10.75 8.89
C HIS A 164 30.18 12.04 9.18
N ALA A 165 30.36 13.07 8.36
CA ALA A 165 29.60 14.32 8.43
C ALA A 165 28.08 14.07 8.32
N LEU A 166 27.66 13.23 7.36
CA LEU A 166 26.25 12.85 7.20
C LEU A 166 25.69 12.15 8.44
N SER A 167 26.44 11.18 8.99
CA SER A 167 26.04 10.46 10.21
C SER A 167 25.91 11.41 11.40
N MET A 168 26.85 12.35 11.56
CA MET A 168 26.81 13.36 12.61
C MET A 168 25.55 14.22 12.53
N VAL A 169 25.26 14.80 11.37
CA VAL A 169 24.07 15.65 11.18
C VAL A 169 22.78 14.85 11.41
N ALA A 170 22.70 13.63 10.87
CA ALA A 170 21.56 12.75 11.09
C ALA A 170 21.36 12.38 12.57
N HIS A 171 22.45 12.13 13.30
CA HIS A 171 22.42 11.80 14.72
C HIS A 171 21.85 12.96 15.55
N LEU A 172 22.28 14.21 15.28
CA LEU A 172 21.77 15.38 16.00
C LEU A 172 20.26 15.56 15.78
N TRP A 173 19.80 15.45 14.53
CA TRP A 173 18.37 15.55 14.23
C TRP A 173 17.53 14.46 14.91
N ARG A 174 18.00 13.20 14.86
CA ARG A 174 17.33 12.08 15.55
C ARG A 174 17.36 12.24 17.07
N GLY A 175 18.46 12.72 17.63
CA GLY A 175 18.61 12.98 19.06
C GLY A 175 17.60 14.00 19.59
N MET A 176 17.14 14.94 18.75
CA MET A 176 16.06 15.89 19.05
C MET A 176 14.65 15.34 18.69
N GLY A 177 14.52 14.05 18.38
CA GLY A 177 13.23 13.40 18.10
C GLY A 177 12.69 13.57 16.68
N ALA A 178 13.51 14.05 15.73
CA ALA A 178 13.11 14.21 14.33
C ALA A 178 13.16 12.88 13.55
N ASP A 179 12.27 12.75 12.56
CA ASP A 179 12.27 11.68 11.55
C ASP A 179 13.16 12.08 10.36
N VAL A 180 14.39 11.54 10.32
CA VAL A 180 15.38 11.91 9.31
C VAL A 180 15.23 11.08 8.05
N LEU A 181 14.96 11.75 6.94
CA LEU A 181 14.82 11.19 5.59
C LEU A 181 15.97 11.67 4.69
N THR A 182 16.24 10.93 3.63
CA THR A 182 17.21 11.32 2.61
C THR A 182 16.59 11.30 1.21
N MET A 183 16.91 12.28 0.37
CA MET A 183 16.55 12.31 -1.05
C MET A 183 17.56 13.15 -1.85
N SER A 184 17.49 13.13 -3.19
CA SER A 184 18.33 14.01 -4.01
C SER A 184 17.89 15.48 -3.90
N VAL A 185 18.77 16.39 -4.30
CA VAL A 185 18.50 17.84 -4.32
C VAL A 185 17.33 18.16 -5.26
N GLU A 186 17.33 17.56 -6.45
CA GLU A 186 16.29 17.76 -7.47
C GLU A 186 14.95 17.23 -6.99
N GLN A 187 14.95 16.04 -6.37
CA GLN A 187 13.73 15.45 -5.82
C GLN A 187 13.17 16.30 -4.68
N HIS A 188 14.02 16.79 -3.78
CA HIS A 188 13.60 17.70 -2.71
C HIS A 188 12.91 18.94 -3.28
N ASP A 189 13.59 19.67 -4.16
CA ASP A 189 13.08 20.94 -4.67
C ASP A 189 11.80 20.76 -5.51
N GLY A 190 11.68 19.66 -6.26
CA GLY A 190 10.44 19.29 -6.95
C GLY A 190 9.29 18.99 -6.00
N VAL A 191 9.52 18.20 -4.94
CA VAL A 191 8.49 17.87 -3.96
C VAL A 191 8.02 19.11 -3.20
N LEU A 192 8.95 19.98 -2.77
CA LEU A 192 8.61 21.21 -2.03
C LEU A 192 7.93 22.25 -2.93
N ALA A 193 8.27 22.30 -4.23
CA ALA A 193 7.52 23.10 -5.18
C ALA A 193 6.04 22.71 -5.22
N ALA A 194 5.74 21.40 -5.29
CA ALA A 194 4.36 20.90 -5.35
C ALA A 194 3.61 20.99 -4.01
N THR A 195 4.28 20.71 -2.89
CA THR A 195 3.62 20.54 -1.59
C THR A 195 3.64 21.78 -0.69
N SER A 196 4.51 22.75 -0.99
CA SER A 196 4.67 23.97 -0.19
C SER A 196 4.58 25.24 -1.04
N HIS A 197 5.39 25.37 -2.10
CA HIS A 197 5.52 26.64 -2.81
C HIS A 197 4.30 26.97 -3.67
N LEU A 198 3.81 26.01 -4.48
CA LEU A 198 2.60 26.21 -5.26
C LEU A 198 1.39 26.55 -4.37
N PRO A 199 1.09 25.83 -3.26
CA PRO A 199 0.02 26.22 -2.34
C PRO A 199 0.12 27.67 -1.85
N HIS A 200 1.31 28.14 -1.46
CA HIS A 200 1.48 29.53 -1.02
C HIS A 200 1.25 30.51 -2.17
N LEU A 201 1.78 30.23 -3.36
CA LEU A 201 1.57 31.06 -4.55
C LEU A 201 0.08 31.15 -4.90
N LEU A 202 -0.66 30.03 -4.87
CA LEU A 202 -2.10 30.00 -5.14
C LEU A 202 -2.88 30.76 -4.07
N ALA A 203 -2.50 30.64 -2.80
CA ALA A 203 -3.12 31.40 -1.71
C ALA A 203 -2.90 32.91 -1.87
N PHE A 204 -1.66 33.35 -2.16
CA PHE A 204 -1.36 34.77 -2.45
C PHE A 204 -2.14 35.26 -3.67
N SER A 205 -2.13 34.50 -4.76
CA SER A 205 -2.80 34.87 -6.02
C SER A 205 -4.31 34.98 -5.84
N LEU A 206 -4.95 34.05 -5.11
CA LEU A 206 -6.38 34.10 -4.86
C LEU A 206 -6.77 35.32 -4.02
N VAL A 207 -6.05 35.58 -2.94
CA VAL A 207 -6.32 36.74 -2.06
C VAL A 207 -6.09 38.06 -2.80
N ASP A 208 -5.00 38.18 -3.56
CA ASP A 208 -4.69 39.38 -4.35
C ASP A 208 -5.72 39.62 -5.46
N THR A 209 -6.20 38.55 -6.12
CA THR A 209 -7.24 38.65 -7.15
C THR A 209 -8.55 39.21 -6.56
N LEU A 210 -9.03 38.63 -5.45
CA LEU A 210 -10.29 39.07 -4.83
C LEU A 210 -10.18 40.46 -4.18
N ALA A 211 -9.00 40.83 -3.67
CA ALA A 211 -8.79 42.15 -3.10
C ALA A 211 -8.93 43.29 -4.12
N LYS A 212 -8.71 43.00 -5.42
CA LYS A 212 -8.78 43.94 -6.54
C LYS A 212 -10.17 44.08 -7.15
N GLU A 213 -11.16 43.27 -6.73
CA GLU A 213 -12.54 43.41 -7.22
C GLU A 213 -13.27 44.56 -6.51
N ASP A 214 -14.12 45.28 -7.25
CA ASP A 214 -14.83 46.48 -6.78
C ASP A 214 -15.76 46.20 -5.56
N GLU A 215 -16.17 44.94 -5.36
CA GLU A 215 -17.05 44.48 -4.27
C GLU A 215 -16.29 43.73 -3.14
N ASN A 216 -14.98 43.95 -2.99
CA ASN A 216 -14.13 43.17 -2.08
C ASN A 216 -14.66 43.03 -0.63
N GLN A 217 -15.28 44.07 -0.06
CA GLN A 217 -15.82 44.04 1.30
C GLN A 217 -16.98 43.05 1.44
N GLU A 218 -17.81 42.89 0.41
CA GLU A 218 -18.90 41.91 0.44
C GLU A 218 -18.38 40.49 0.26
N ILE A 219 -17.41 40.28 -0.64
CA ILE A 219 -16.78 38.98 -0.88
C ILE A 219 -16.13 38.44 0.41
N PHE A 220 -15.35 39.27 1.10
CA PHE A 220 -14.72 38.87 2.37
C PHE A 220 -15.73 38.73 3.51
N ARG A 221 -16.86 39.45 3.48
CA ARG A 221 -17.91 39.32 4.50
C ARG A 221 -18.64 37.97 4.46
N TYR A 222 -18.76 37.37 3.27
CA TYR A 222 -19.37 36.05 3.09
C TYR A 222 -18.37 34.88 3.06
N ALA A 223 -17.07 35.16 3.22
CA ALA A 223 -16.05 34.14 3.27
C ALA A 223 -16.27 33.20 4.49
N ALA A 224 -16.61 31.95 4.20
CA ALA A 224 -16.81 30.91 5.21
C ALA A 224 -15.50 30.22 5.62
N GLY A 225 -15.58 29.24 6.53
CA GLY A 225 -14.42 28.52 7.07
C GLY A 225 -13.47 27.95 6.01
N GLY A 226 -14.01 27.43 4.89
CA GLY A 226 -13.19 26.87 3.80
C GLY A 226 -12.27 27.90 3.12
N PHE A 227 -12.74 29.14 2.93
CA PHE A 227 -11.91 30.21 2.40
C PHE A 227 -10.78 30.56 3.37
N ARG A 228 -11.12 30.74 4.66
CA ARG A 228 -10.15 31.03 5.72
C ARG A 228 -9.06 29.96 5.80
N ASP A 229 -9.43 28.68 5.72
CA ASP A 229 -8.48 27.58 5.84
C ASP A 229 -7.55 27.49 4.61
N PHE A 230 -8.08 27.71 3.41
CA PHE A 230 -7.31 27.72 2.17
C PHE A 230 -6.34 28.91 2.08
N THR A 231 -6.79 30.11 2.47
CA THR A 231 -5.99 31.34 2.38
C THR A 231 -5.15 31.64 3.61
N ARG A 232 -5.24 30.85 4.69
CA ARG A 232 -4.49 31.04 5.94
C ARG A 232 -3.00 31.29 5.72
N ILE A 233 -2.39 30.57 4.77
CA ILE A 233 -0.96 30.64 4.48
C ILE A 233 -0.54 31.88 3.67
N ALA A 234 -1.49 32.63 3.10
CA ALA A 234 -1.21 33.93 2.47
C ALA A 234 -0.83 35.02 3.48
N SER A 235 -0.96 34.77 4.79
CA SER A 235 -0.45 35.66 5.84
C SER A 235 1.05 35.49 6.13
N SER A 236 1.74 34.63 5.36
CA SER A 236 3.18 34.41 5.51
C SER A 236 4.01 35.61 5.04
N ASP A 237 5.26 35.71 5.50
CA ASP A 237 6.15 36.83 5.17
C ASP A 237 6.43 36.93 3.65
N PRO A 238 6.08 38.06 2.99
CA PRO A 238 6.19 38.19 1.54
C PRO A 238 7.64 38.26 1.04
N THR A 239 8.57 38.77 1.84
CA THR A 239 9.99 38.87 1.46
C THR A 239 10.64 37.48 1.44
N MET A 240 10.38 36.67 2.47
CA MET A 240 10.82 35.28 2.52
C MET A 240 10.27 34.46 1.34
N TRP A 241 8.97 34.59 1.05
CA TRP A 241 8.35 33.85 -0.04
C TRP A 241 8.79 34.31 -1.43
N HIS A 242 9.04 35.60 -1.62
CA HIS A 242 9.71 36.12 -2.81
C HIS A 242 11.03 35.38 -3.06
N ASP A 243 11.90 35.29 -2.05
CA ASP A 243 13.22 34.64 -2.19
C ASP A 243 13.09 33.15 -2.48
N ILE A 244 12.13 32.46 -1.84
CA ILE A 244 11.84 31.05 -2.09
C ILE A 244 11.38 30.81 -3.53
N PHE A 245 10.48 31.65 -4.06
CA PHE A 245 10.00 31.53 -5.43
C PHE A 245 11.11 31.78 -6.46
N ILE A 246 11.99 32.75 -6.22
CA ILE A 246 13.14 33.01 -7.09
C ILE A 246 14.14 31.86 -7.03
N ALA A 247 14.43 31.34 -5.83
CA ALA A 247 15.41 30.29 -5.64
C ALA A 247 14.97 28.93 -6.22
N ASN A 248 13.68 28.57 -6.09
CA ASN A 248 13.14 27.32 -6.65
C ASN A 248 12.36 27.55 -7.96
N ARG A 249 12.78 28.55 -8.74
CA ARG A 249 12.04 29.02 -9.92
C ARG A 249 11.70 27.91 -10.91
N GLN A 250 12.65 27.05 -11.25
CA GLN A 250 12.45 26.02 -12.28
C GLN A 250 11.35 25.03 -11.85
N SER A 251 11.53 24.38 -10.70
CA SER A 251 10.56 23.41 -10.17
C SER A 251 9.18 24.04 -9.92
N LEU A 252 9.16 25.30 -9.47
CA LEU A 252 7.91 26.04 -9.29
C LEU A 252 7.17 26.27 -10.61
N LEU A 253 7.87 26.70 -11.66
CA LEU A 253 7.27 26.92 -12.98
C LEU A 253 6.73 25.62 -13.58
N ASP A 254 7.45 24.52 -13.43
CA ASP A 254 7.01 23.20 -13.92
C ASP A 254 5.68 22.78 -13.25
N VAL A 255 5.61 22.93 -11.92
CA VAL A 255 4.41 22.64 -11.12
C VAL A 255 3.26 23.61 -11.42
N ILE A 256 3.53 24.91 -11.63
CA ILE A 256 2.51 25.87 -12.08
C ILE A 256 1.92 25.43 -13.43
N GLY A 257 2.76 25.00 -14.37
CA GLY A 257 2.32 24.49 -15.66
C GLY A 257 1.41 23.25 -15.53
N HIS A 258 1.72 22.36 -14.58
CA HIS A 258 0.89 21.18 -14.29
C HIS A 258 -0.47 21.57 -13.71
N PHE A 259 -0.48 22.46 -12.71
CA PHE A 259 -1.71 22.96 -12.12
C PHE A 259 -2.58 23.72 -13.13
N GLY A 260 -1.96 24.57 -13.96
CA GLY A 260 -2.65 25.34 -14.99
C GLY A 260 -3.39 24.45 -15.98
N ARG A 261 -2.78 23.35 -16.45
CA ARG A 261 -3.48 22.38 -17.32
C ARG A 261 -4.69 21.73 -16.64
N GLY A 262 -4.54 21.30 -15.38
CA GLY A 262 -5.67 20.72 -14.63
C GLY A 262 -6.80 21.73 -14.38
N LEU A 263 -6.46 23.01 -14.16
CA LEU A 263 -7.46 24.08 -14.02
C LEU A 263 -8.19 24.35 -15.34
N GLU A 264 -7.47 24.37 -16.46
CA GLU A 264 -8.07 24.54 -17.80
C GLU A 264 -8.97 23.35 -18.18
N GLU A 265 -8.56 22.12 -17.86
CA GLU A 265 -9.41 20.93 -18.02
C GLU A 265 -10.71 21.05 -17.21
N PHE A 266 -10.61 21.50 -15.96
CA PHE A 266 -11.78 21.67 -15.11
C PHE A 266 -12.67 22.83 -15.57
N ARG A 267 -12.07 23.94 -16.03
CA ARG A 267 -12.79 25.05 -16.65
C ARG A 267 -13.57 24.59 -17.87
N ALA A 268 -12.94 23.85 -18.77
CA ALA A 268 -13.57 23.32 -19.98
C ALA A 268 -14.76 22.40 -19.65
N ALA A 269 -14.63 21.53 -18.63
CA ALA A 269 -15.73 20.68 -18.18
C ALA A 269 -16.92 21.50 -17.65
N VAL A 270 -16.66 22.58 -16.91
CA VAL A 270 -17.69 23.50 -16.41
C VAL A 270 -18.36 24.26 -17.56
N GLU A 271 -17.57 24.82 -18.48
CA GLU A 271 -18.07 25.56 -19.66
C GLU A 271 -18.98 24.69 -20.55
N GLN A 272 -18.64 23.41 -20.69
CA GLN A 272 -19.39 22.47 -21.52
C GLN A 272 -20.57 21.81 -20.79
N GLY A 273 -20.70 22.01 -19.47
CA GLY A 273 -21.68 21.30 -18.65
C GLY A 273 -21.43 19.78 -18.58
N ASP A 274 -20.18 19.34 -18.77
CA ASP A 274 -19.80 17.92 -18.75
C ASP A 274 -19.78 17.37 -17.31
N SER A 275 -20.94 16.85 -16.90
CA SER A 275 -21.12 16.28 -15.57
C SER A 275 -20.18 15.10 -15.29
N GLN A 276 -19.82 14.30 -16.29
CA GLN A 276 -18.94 13.14 -16.07
C GLN A 276 -17.50 13.58 -15.84
N ALA A 277 -17.00 14.51 -16.66
CA ALA A 277 -15.66 15.06 -16.47
C ALA A 277 -15.52 15.76 -15.11
N MET A 278 -16.52 16.56 -14.71
CA MET A 278 -16.53 17.22 -13.40
C MET A 278 -16.50 16.21 -12.24
N LEU A 279 -17.40 15.22 -12.26
CA LEU A 279 -17.44 14.18 -11.23
C LEU A 279 -16.13 13.37 -11.19
N GLY A 280 -15.53 13.08 -12.35
CA GLY A 280 -14.25 12.41 -12.44
C GLY A 280 -13.12 13.19 -11.76
N ILE A 281 -12.99 14.49 -12.09
CA ILE A 281 -11.99 15.38 -11.48
C ILE A 281 -12.18 15.46 -9.96
N MET A 282 -13.41 15.70 -9.50
CA MET A 282 -13.74 15.82 -8.07
C MET A 282 -13.50 14.50 -7.32
N THR A 283 -13.86 13.36 -7.92
CA THR A 283 -13.66 12.03 -7.32
C THR A 283 -12.18 11.72 -7.19
N ARG A 284 -11.37 11.98 -8.23
CA ARG A 284 -9.91 11.79 -8.15
C ARG A 284 -9.29 12.66 -7.05
N ALA A 285 -9.71 13.93 -6.96
CA ALA A 285 -9.24 14.85 -5.91
C ALA A 285 -9.64 14.35 -4.50
N LYS A 286 -10.89 13.90 -4.32
CA LYS A 286 -11.38 13.33 -3.06
C LYS A 286 -10.59 12.08 -2.67
N VAL A 287 -10.42 11.13 -3.58
CA VAL A 287 -9.70 9.88 -3.30
C VAL A 287 -8.25 10.16 -2.93
N ALA A 288 -7.56 11.05 -3.66
CA ALA A 288 -6.20 11.45 -3.34
C ALA A 288 -6.10 12.07 -1.94
N ARG A 289 -7.06 12.92 -1.56
CA ARG A 289 -7.14 13.54 -0.25
C ARG A 289 -7.43 12.54 0.88
N ASP A 290 -8.39 11.65 0.66
CA ASP A 290 -8.78 10.62 1.63
C ASP A 290 -7.63 9.63 1.85
N HIS A 291 -6.93 9.24 0.77
CA HIS A 291 -5.71 8.43 0.84
C HIS A 291 -4.60 9.15 1.61
N PHE A 292 -4.33 10.44 1.33
CA PHE A 292 -3.36 11.23 2.08
C PHE A 292 -3.72 11.32 3.56
N THR A 293 -5.01 11.49 3.89
CA THR A 293 -5.50 11.52 5.27
C THR A 293 -5.31 10.18 5.96
N LYS A 294 -5.65 9.07 5.29
CA LYS A 294 -5.39 7.70 5.79
C LYS A 294 -3.90 7.45 5.97
N MET A 295 -3.04 7.94 5.08
CA MET A 295 -1.59 7.83 5.19
C MET A 295 -1.07 8.64 6.40
N LEU A 296 -1.57 9.85 6.64
CA LEU A 296 -1.23 10.64 7.83
C LEU A 296 -1.72 9.96 9.11
N ALA A 297 -2.95 9.43 9.12
CA ALA A 297 -3.49 8.69 10.26
C ALA A 297 -2.67 7.41 10.51
N LYS A 298 -2.43 6.59 9.47
CA LYS A 298 -1.56 5.41 9.56
C LYS A 298 -0.16 5.80 10.02
N ARG A 299 0.42 6.92 9.60
CA ARG A 299 1.72 7.43 10.09
C ARG A 299 1.69 7.85 11.57
N ALA A 300 0.62 8.50 12.03
CA ALA A 300 0.42 8.79 13.45
C ALA A 300 0.30 7.51 14.30
N TYR A 301 -0.25 6.43 13.71
CA TYR A 301 -0.26 5.08 14.28
C TYR A 301 1.02 4.27 14.01
N SER A 302 1.86 4.66 13.04
CA SER A 302 3.01 3.91 12.50
C SER A 302 4.36 4.45 12.99
N LYS A 303 4.38 5.43 13.91
CA LYS A 303 5.59 5.66 14.74
C LYS A 303 5.96 4.43 15.59
N THR A 304 5.17 3.37 15.51
CA THR A 304 5.48 2.02 15.95
C THR A 304 4.98 1.04 14.88
N MET A 305 5.69 0.91 13.76
CA MET A 305 5.57 -0.27 12.90
C MET A 305 6.84 -1.12 13.06
N THR A 306 7.02 -1.64 14.27
CA THR A 306 7.25 -3.08 14.39
C THR A 306 6.02 -3.77 13.83
N GLU A 307 6.18 -4.83 13.04
CA GLU A 307 5.07 -5.63 12.52
C GLU A 307 4.08 -5.88 13.66
N LYS A 308 2.86 -5.35 13.55
CA LYS A 308 1.83 -5.56 14.57
C LYS A 308 1.57 -7.05 14.64
N ASN A 309 2.13 -7.73 15.63
CA ASN A 309 1.90 -9.15 15.82
C ASN A 309 0.49 -9.32 16.38
N ILE A 310 -0.48 -9.49 15.48
CA ILE A 310 -1.85 -9.80 15.83
C ILE A 310 -1.90 -11.28 16.22
N VAL A 311 -2.35 -11.53 17.45
CA VAL A 311 -2.52 -12.88 17.99
C VAL A 311 -4.02 -13.12 18.17
N PHE A 312 -4.47 -14.29 17.73
CA PHE A 312 -5.82 -14.77 18.02
C PHE A 312 -5.78 -15.74 19.20
N THR A 313 -6.70 -15.58 20.14
CA THR A 313 -6.99 -16.58 21.17
C THR A 313 -8.33 -17.21 20.85
N ALA A 314 -8.31 -18.42 20.32
CA ALA A 314 -9.50 -19.20 20.01
C ALA A 314 -9.81 -20.09 21.21
N HIS A 315 -10.90 -19.78 21.93
CA HIS A 315 -11.27 -20.53 23.13
C HIS A 315 -11.90 -21.86 22.78
N HIS A 316 -11.66 -22.86 23.61
CA HIS A 316 -12.18 -24.20 23.39
C HIS A 316 -13.72 -24.26 23.40
N GLY A 317 -14.30 -25.08 22.52
CA GLY A 317 -15.74 -25.27 22.40
C GLY A 317 -16.46 -24.07 21.75
N GLY A 318 -17.77 -23.93 22.03
CA GLY A 318 -18.62 -22.93 21.39
C GLY A 318 -19.82 -23.56 20.68
N GLU A 319 -20.54 -22.75 19.91
CA GLU A 319 -21.65 -23.20 19.06
C GLU A 319 -21.47 -22.69 17.63
N VAL A 320 -22.15 -23.31 16.67
CA VAL A 320 -22.19 -22.84 15.28
C VAL A 320 -23.63 -22.91 14.78
N LYS A 321 -24.35 -21.79 14.86
CA LYS A 321 -25.77 -21.73 14.47
C LYS A 321 -26.12 -20.42 13.75
N GLY A 322 -27.20 -20.44 12.99
CA GLY A 322 -27.84 -19.25 12.43
C GLY A 322 -27.68 -19.13 10.92
N ALA A 323 -27.67 -17.89 10.43
CA ALA A 323 -27.48 -17.58 9.01
C ALA A 323 -26.52 -16.39 8.86
N ILE A 324 -25.56 -16.53 7.94
CA ILE A 324 -24.58 -15.49 7.62
C ILE A 324 -24.32 -15.43 6.11
N ARG A 325 -23.94 -14.25 5.63
CA ARG A 325 -23.32 -14.04 4.32
C ARG A 325 -21.85 -13.68 4.54
N VAL A 326 -20.95 -14.48 3.98
CA VAL A 326 -19.50 -14.17 3.99
C VAL A 326 -19.19 -13.11 2.92
N PRO A 327 -18.02 -12.45 2.97
CA PRO A 327 -17.61 -11.47 1.96
C PRO A 327 -17.62 -12.03 0.54
N GLY A 328 -17.68 -11.13 -0.44
CA GLY A 328 -17.66 -11.50 -1.86
C GLY A 328 -16.38 -12.21 -2.28
N ASP A 329 -16.49 -12.99 -3.36
CA ASP A 329 -15.37 -13.69 -3.97
C ASP A 329 -14.28 -12.70 -4.43
N LYS A 330 -13.06 -12.94 -3.94
CA LYS A 330 -11.89 -12.12 -4.27
C LYS A 330 -11.59 -12.11 -5.77
N SER A 331 -11.67 -13.27 -6.42
CA SER A 331 -11.33 -13.43 -7.85
C SER A 331 -12.30 -12.70 -8.76
N ILE A 332 -13.59 -12.72 -8.44
CA ILE A 332 -14.66 -12.00 -9.14
C ILE A 332 -14.55 -10.50 -8.85
N SER A 333 -14.25 -10.10 -7.61
CA SER A 333 -14.05 -8.69 -7.23
C SER A 333 -12.96 -8.03 -8.10
N HIS A 334 -11.78 -8.67 -8.24
CA HIS A 334 -10.72 -8.17 -9.14
C HIS A 334 -11.19 -7.98 -10.58
N ARG A 335 -11.86 -8.99 -11.14
CA ARG A 335 -12.31 -8.98 -12.55
C ARG A 335 -13.45 -8.00 -12.79
N SER A 336 -14.31 -7.75 -11.80
CA SER A 336 -15.37 -6.75 -11.89
C SER A 336 -14.80 -5.36 -12.12
N ILE A 337 -13.71 -5.02 -11.43
CA ILE A 337 -12.98 -3.77 -11.64
C ILE A 337 -12.33 -3.74 -13.02
N MET A 338 -11.61 -4.81 -13.39
CA MET A 338 -10.87 -4.87 -14.66
C MET A 338 -11.80 -4.71 -15.86
N MET A 339 -12.87 -5.50 -15.92
CA MET A 339 -13.79 -5.51 -17.06
C MET A 339 -14.72 -4.30 -17.02
N GLY A 340 -15.20 -3.90 -15.84
CA GLY A 340 -16.01 -2.68 -15.69
C GLY A 340 -15.27 -1.42 -16.14
N SER A 341 -13.95 -1.37 -15.91
CA SER A 341 -13.10 -0.26 -16.35
C SER A 341 -12.92 -0.20 -17.86
N LEU A 342 -12.82 -1.36 -18.52
CA LEU A 342 -12.65 -1.47 -19.97
C LEU A 342 -13.97 -1.44 -20.76
N ALA A 343 -15.11 -1.49 -20.07
CA ALA A 343 -16.41 -1.54 -20.70
C ALA A 343 -16.88 -0.16 -21.20
N ASP A 344 -17.76 -0.17 -22.19
CA ASP A 344 -18.53 1.01 -22.57
C ASP A 344 -19.71 1.18 -21.60
N GLY A 345 -19.76 2.31 -20.89
CA GLY A 345 -20.85 2.67 -19.99
C GLY A 345 -20.61 2.35 -18.50
N LEU A 346 -21.68 2.45 -17.71
CA LEU A 346 -21.64 2.25 -16.26
C LEU A 346 -21.65 0.75 -15.92
N THR A 347 -20.75 0.34 -15.02
CA THR A 347 -20.83 -0.95 -14.32
C THR A 347 -21.11 -0.72 -12.84
N GLU A 348 -22.14 -1.38 -12.30
CA GLU A 348 -22.47 -1.36 -10.88
C GLU A 348 -22.13 -2.72 -10.25
N VAL A 349 -21.31 -2.73 -9.21
CA VAL A 349 -20.85 -3.94 -8.53
C VAL A 349 -21.38 -3.95 -7.09
N PHE A 350 -22.10 -4.99 -6.71
CA PHE A 350 -22.57 -5.27 -5.36
C PHE A 350 -21.82 -6.44 -4.74
N GLY A 351 -21.71 -6.48 -3.42
CA GLY A 351 -20.99 -7.55 -2.72
C GLY A 351 -19.47 -7.54 -2.93
N PHE A 352 -18.90 -6.44 -3.43
CA PHE A 352 -17.47 -6.31 -3.67
C PHE A 352 -16.64 -6.56 -2.40
N LEU A 353 -15.56 -7.34 -2.53
CA LEU A 353 -14.63 -7.58 -1.43
C LEU A 353 -13.73 -6.36 -1.21
N GLU A 354 -13.88 -5.67 -0.08
CA GLU A 354 -13.04 -4.53 0.33
C GLU A 354 -11.71 -4.96 0.96
N GLY A 355 -11.09 -6.03 0.44
CA GLY A 355 -9.77 -6.51 0.86
C GLY A 355 -8.65 -5.70 0.20
N GLU A 356 -7.48 -5.65 0.83
CA GLU A 356 -6.32 -4.86 0.35
C GLU A 356 -5.94 -5.19 -1.09
N ASP A 357 -6.00 -6.47 -1.46
CA ASP A 357 -5.75 -6.94 -2.83
C ASP A 357 -6.70 -6.29 -3.85
N SER A 358 -8.00 -6.31 -3.58
CA SER A 358 -9.03 -5.81 -4.49
C SER A 358 -9.02 -4.28 -4.55
N LEU A 359 -8.71 -3.63 -3.41
CA LEU A 359 -8.49 -2.19 -3.34
C LEU A 359 -7.26 -1.75 -4.15
N ALA A 360 -6.19 -2.54 -4.19
CA ALA A 360 -5.02 -2.25 -5.02
C ALA A 360 -5.36 -2.29 -6.51
N THR A 361 -6.18 -3.26 -6.97
CA THR A 361 -6.71 -3.26 -8.35
C THR A 361 -7.55 -2.03 -8.62
N LEU A 362 -8.46 -1.67 -7.71
CA LEU A 362 -9.32 -0.50 -7.85
C LEU A 362 -8.51 0.79 -7.96
N GLN A 363 -7.51 0.97 -7.10
CA GLN A 363 -6.62 2.13 -7.16
C GLN A 363 -5.84 2.18 -8.48
N THR A 364 -5.36 1.03 -8.96
CA THR A 364 -4.66 0.94 -10.25
C THR A 364 -5.51 1.51 -11.40
N PHE A 365 -6.80 1.16 -11.48
CA PHE A 365 -7.65 1.68 -12.55
C PHE A 365 -7.98 3.17 -12.38
N ARG A 366 -8.04 3.68 -11.15
CA ARG A 366 -8.11 5.14 -10.92
C ARG A 366 -6.88 5.85 -11.43
N ASP A 367 -5.70 5.29 -11.17
CA ASP A 367 -4.42 5.84 -11.63
C ASP A 367 -4.29 5.77 -13.16
N LEU A 368 -5.03 4.86 -13.80
CA LEU A 368 -5.18 4.75 -15.25
C LEU A 368 -6.35 5.58 -15.82
N GLY A 369 -6.89 6.53 -15.05
CA GLY A 369 -7.87 7.51 -15.51
C GLY A 369 -9.35 7.10 -15.40
N VAL A 370 -9.66 5.92 -14.85
CA VAL A 370 -11.04 5.44 -14.71
C VAL A 370 -11.72 6.09 -13.51
N THR A 371 -12.94 6.60 -13.71
CA THR A 371 -13.74 7.12 -12.59
C THR A 371 -14.41 5.96 -11.88
N ILE A 372 -14.05 5.74 -10.61
CA ILE A 372 -14.61 4.68 -9.76
C ILE A 372 -15.11 5.29 -8.45
N GLU A 373 -16.41 5.22 -8.19
CA GLU A 373 -17.02 5.57 -6.91
C GLU A 373 -17.09 4.34 -5.98
N GLY A 374 -16.90 4.57 -4.68
CA GLY A 374 -16.82 3.50 -3.68
C GLY A 374 -15.40 2.91 -3.51
N PRO A 375 -15.27 1.70 -2.95
CA PRO A 375 -16.35 0.87 -2.43
C PRO A 375 -17.00 1.52 -1.20
N ASN A 376 -18.31 1.30 -1.04
CA ASN A 376 -19.05 1.64 0.17
C ASN A 376 -19.94 0.45 0.54
N ASN A 377 -19.58 -0.31 1.57
CA ASN A 377 -20.29 -1.51 2.01
C ASN A 377 -20.51 -2.51 0.85
N GLY A 378 -19.44 -2.78 0.10
CA GLY A 378 -19.45 -3.71 -1.04
C GLY A 378 -20.11 -3.16 -2.30
N HIS A 379 -20.51 -1.88 -2.35
CA HIS A 379 -21.04 -1.25 -3.56
C HIS A 379 -19.98 -0.38 -4.26
N VAL A 380 -19.73 -0.64 -5.55
CA VAL A 380 -18.79 0.11 -6.40
C VAL A 380 -19.49 0.52 -7.69
N LYS A 381 -19.27 1.75 -8.15
CA LYS A 381 -19.69 2.21 -9.48
C LYS A 381 -18.47 2.52 -10.33
N ILE A 382 -18.40 1.94 -11.51
CA ILE A 382 -17.28 2.07 -12.43
C ILE A 382 -17.79 2.69 -13.72
N TYR A 383 -17.32 3.90 -14.03
CA TYR A 383 -17.59 4.53 -15.31
C TYR A 383 -16.52 4.08 -16.29
N GLY A 384 -16.84 3.04 -17.05
CA GLY A 384 -15.91 2.41 -17.98
C GLY A 384 -15.48 3.37 -19.09
N VAL A 385 -14.22 3.25 -19.49
CA VAL A 385 -13.58 4.14 -20.47
C VAL A 385 -13.48 3.47 -21.86
N GLY A 386 -14.10 2.30 -22.03
CA GLY A 386 -13.96 1.48 -23.23
C GLY A 386 -12.57 0.84 -23.37
N MET A 387 -12.43 -0.05 -24.35
CA MET A 387 -11.22 -0.87 -24.52
C MET A 387 -9.93 -0.05 -24.68
N HIS A 388 -10.02 1.17 -25.21
CA HIS A 388 -8.85 2.01 -25.54
C HIS A 388 -8.80 3.34 -24.77
N GLY A 389 -9.61 3.51 -23.72
CA GLY A 389 -9.70 4.77 -22.99
C GLY A 389 -8.84 4.88 -21.72
N LEU A 390 -8.05 3.86 -21.40
CA LEU A 390 -7.09 3.95 -20.28
C LEU A 390 -6.02 5.01 -20.58
N LEU A 391 -5.59 5.72 -19.53
CA LEU A 391 -4.58 6.77 -19.59
C LEU A 391 -3.25 6.31 -19.00
N PRO A 392 -2.10 6.86 -19.47
CA PRO A 392 -0.80 6.55 -18.90
C PRO A 392 -0.74 6.97 -17.42
N PRO A 393 -0.23 6.12 -16.52
CA PRO A 393 -0.09 6.47 -15.12
C PRO A 393 1.07 7.47 -14.93
N HIS A 394 1.01 8.28 -13.88
CA HIS A 394 2.08 9.24 -13.55
C HIS A 394 3.36 8.60 -12.97
N GLY A 395 3.30 7.32 -12.58
CA GLY A 395 4.40 6.58 -11.98
C GLY A 395 4.09 5.08 -11.89
N PRO A 396 4.90 4.31 -11.13
CA PRO A 396 4.68 2.89 -10.96
C PRO A 396 3.33 2.57 -10.31
N LEU A 397 2.66 1.53 -10.79
CA LEU A 397 1.41 1.01 -10.22
C LEU A 397 1.75 0.03 -9.10
N TYR A 398 1.39 0.38 -7.87
CA TYR A 398 1.66 -0.43 -6.69
C TYR A 398 0.51 -1.38 -6.38
N LEU A 399 0.80 -2.68 -6.36
CA LEU A 399 -0.21 -3.74 -6.28
C LEU A 399 -0.26 -4.44 -4.91
N GLY A 400 0.46 -3.93 -3.90
CA GLY A 400 0.55 -4.57 -2.58
C GLY A 400 1.06 -6.01 -2.68
N ASN A 401 0.36 -6.95 -2.05
CA ASN A 401 0.65 -8.39 -2.11
C ASN A 401 -0.11 -9.13 -3.25
N SER A 402 -0.86 -8.41 -4.09
CA SER A 402 -1.83 -9.02 -4.98
C SER A 402 -1.19 -9.66 -6.23
N GLY A 403 -0.80 -10.93 -6.09
CA GLY A 403 -0.31 -11.74 -7.21
C GLY A 403 -1.35 -11.96 -8.33
N THR A 404 -2.65 -11.89 -8.01
CA THR A 404 -3.72 -11.91 -9.02
C THR A 404 -3.69 -10.63 -9.85
N SER A 405 -3.66 -9.45 -9.20
CA SER A 405 -3.60 -8.16 -9.89
C SER A 405 -2.41 -8.11 -10.84
N MET A 406 -1.21 -8.39 -10.35
CA MET A 406 0.01 -8.25 -11.15
C MET A 406 0.02 -9.13 -12.39
N ARG A 407 -0.44 -10.38 -12.29
CA ARG A 407 -0.44 -11.32 -13.41
C ARG A 407 -1.51 -11.03 -14.45
N LEU A 408 -2.72 -10.67 -14.03
CA LEU A 408 -3.80 -10.32 -14.96
C LEU A 408 -3.52 -8.98 -15.63
N LEU A 409 -3.07 -7.98 -14.86
CA LEU A 409 -2.70 -6.67 -15.38
C LEU A 409 -1.48 -6.73 -16.30
N ALA A 410 -0.53 -7.64 -16.09
CA ALA A 410 0.57 -7.83 -17.05
C ALA A 410 0.04 -8.13 -18.46
N GLY A 411 -0.96 -9.00 -18.57
CA GLY A 411 -1.61 -9.29 -19.86
C GLY A 411 -2.40 -8.11 -20.41
N LEU A 412 -3.30 -7.55 -19.61
CA LEU A 412 -4.14 -6.42 -20.01
C LEU A 412 -3.32 -5.18 -20.42
N LEU A 413 -2.28 -4.85 -19.64
CA LEU A 413 -1.47 -3.65 -19.83
C LEU A 413 -0.41 -3.81 -20.93
N SER A 414 -0.03 -5.05 -21.27
CA SER A 414 0.87 -5.32 -22.41
C SER A 414 0.34 -4.87 -23.77
N ALA A 415 -0.97 -4.63 -23.86
CA ALA A 415 -1.64 -4.17 -25.07
C ALA A 415 -1.86 -2.65 -25.14
N GLN A 416 -1.50 -1.90 -24.09
CA GLN A 416 -1.75 -0.46 -24.03
C GLN A 416 -0.72 0.32 -24.86
N LYS A 417 -1.06 1.56 -25.21
CA LYS A 417 -0.20 2.43 -26.03
C LYS A 417 0.96 3.07 -25.27
N PHE A 418 1.02 2.89 -23.96
CA PHE A 418 1.94 3.58 -23.06
C PHE A 418 2.68 2.58 -22.18
N ASP A 419 3.84 3.00 -21.68
CA ASP A 419 4.67 2.21 -20.78
C ASP A 419 4.07 2.16 -19.38
N VAL A 420 4.28 1.03 -18.70
CA VAL A 420 3.82 0.82 -17.32
C VAL A 420 4.88 0.08 -16.51
N GLU A 421 5.07 0.47 -15.26
CA GLU A 421 5.82 -0.29 -14.26
C GLU A 421 4.88 -0.84 -13.18
N LEU A 422 4.88 -2.17 -12.97
CA LEU A 422 4.12 -2.84 -11.92
C LEU A 422 5.03 -3.20 -10.75
N THR A 423 4.65 -2.79 -9.54
CA THR A 423 5.41 -3.01 -8.30
C THR A 423 4.54 -3.69 -7.24
N GLY A 424 5.17 -4.24 -6.20
CA GLY A 424 4.50 -4.92 -5.10
C GLY A 424 5.22 -4.71 -3.78
N ASP A 425 4.66 -5.24 -2.70
CA ASP A 425 5.33 -5.34 -1.41
C ASP A 425 6.51 -6.35 -1.45
N GLU A 426 7.14 -6.57 -0.30
CA GLU A 426 8.27 -7.49 -0.18
C GLU A 426 7.91 -8.94 -0.54
N SER A 427 6.69 -9.39 -0.21
CA SER A 427 6.22 -10.74 -0.54
C SER A 427 6.03 -10.90 -2.05
N LEU A 428 5.28 -9.98 -2.68
CA LEU A 428 4.99 -10.02 -4.11
C LEU A 428 6.26 -9.84 -4.94
N SER A 429 7.21 -9.02 -4.48
CA SER A 429 8.48 -8.76 -5.15
C SER A 429 9.40 -9.98 -5.25
N ARG A 430 9.15 -11.05 -4.48
CA ARG A 430 9.90 -12.33 -4.58
C ARG A 430 9.20 -13.38 -5.44
N ARG A 431 7.96 -13.13 -5.88
CA ARG A 431 7.16 -14.14 -6.59
C ARG A 431 7.56 -14.21 -8.07
N PRO A 432 7.73 -15.42 -8.64
CA PRO A 432 8.11 -15.56 -10.04
C PRO A 432 7.00 -15.09 -10.98
N MET A 433 7.40 -14.35 -12.01
CA MET A 433 6.53 -13.81 -13.06
C MET A 433 6.77 -14.46 -14.44
N GLY A 434 7.78 -15.33 -14.56
CA GLY A 434 8.11 -16.04 -15.80
C GLY A 434 6.94 -16.80 -16.44
N ARG A 435 5.98 -17.28 -15.64
CA ARG A 435 4.80 -18.00 -16.13
C ARG A 435 3.81 -17.14 -16.92
N VAL A 436 3.86 -15.81 -16.75
CA VAL A 436 3.05 -14.86 -17.53
C VAL A 436 3.87 -14.08 -18.55
N THR A 437 5.14 -13.75 -18.26
CA THR A 437 5.96 -13.01 -19.21
C THR A 437 6.32 -13.83 -20.46
N LYS A 438 6.51 -15.15 -20.32
CA LYS A 438 6.79 -16.05 -21.45
C LYS A 438 5.68 -16.09 -22.51
N PRO A 439 4.41 -16.39 -22.19
CA PRO A 439 3.36 -16.36 -23.21
C PRO A 439 3.12 -14.94 -23.77
N LEU A 440 3.26 -13.89 -22.96
CA LEU A 440 3.14 -12.51 -23.46
C LEU A 440 4.22 -12.17 -24.49
N ALA A 441 5.47 -12.61 -24.29
CA ALA A 441 6.53 -12.45 -25.27
C ALA A 441 6.22 -13.20 -26.59
N GLN A 442 5.58 -14.38 -26.52
CA GLN A 442 5.13 -15.11 -27.71
C GLN A 442 4.03 -14.35 -28.48
N MET A 443 3.20 -13.56 -27.78
CA MET A 443 2.21 -12.68 -28.39
C MET A 443 2.82 -11.40 -28.98
N GLY A 444 4.10 -11.11 -28.73
CA GLY A 444 4.79 -9.90 -29.18
C GLY A 444 4.90 -8.79 -28.14
N ALA A 445 4.47 -9.02 -26.90
CA ALA A 445 4.62 -8.04 -25.83
C ALA A 445 6.08 -7.91 -25.37
N GLN A 446 6.46 -6.71 -24.94
CA GLN A 446 7.75 -6.44 -24.34
C GLN A 446 7.59 -6.22 -22.83
N VAL A 447 7.83 -7.29 -22.05
CA VAL A 447 7.71 -7.30 -20.59
C VAL A 447 9.03 -7.71 -19.97
N VAL A 448 9.68 -6.78 -19.26
CA VAL A 448 10.98 -6.97 -18.62
C VAL A 448 10.79 -7.09 -17.10
N SER A 449 11.28 -8.17 -16.51
CA SER A 449 11.39 -8.37 -15.07
C SER A 449 12.83 -8.13 -14.59
N ARG A 450 13.09 -8.28 -13.28
CA ARG A 450 14.46 -8.46 -12.78
C ARG A 450 15.11 -9.72 -13.39
N GLU A 451 16.44 -9.83 -13.27
CA GLU A 451 17.23 -10.97 -13.78
C GLU A 451 16.77 -12.32 -13.21
N ASP A 452 16.28 -12.34 -11.98
CA ASP A 452 15.73 -13.52 -11.30
C ASP A 452 14.26 -13.84 -11.70
N GLY A 453 13.67 -13.08 -12.62
CA GLY A 453 12.31 -13.29 -13.09
C GLY A 453 11.21 -12.74 -12.18
N THR A 454 11.55 -11.85 -11.25
CA THR A 454 10.63 -11.26 -10.26
C THR A 454 10.34 -9.76 -10.50
N PRO A 455 9.32 -9.17 -9.84
CA PRO A 455 9.00 -7.75 -9.96
C PRO A 455 10.13 -6.79 -9.51
N PRO A 456 10.16 -5.54 -9.98
CA PRO A 456 9.14 -4.87 -10.77
C PRO A 456 9.06 -5.40 -12.20
N LEU A 457 7.86 -5.32 -12.79
CA LEU A 457 7.63 -5.62 -14.20
C LEU A 457 7.53 -4.32 -14.98
N LYS A 458 8.43 -4.10 -15.93
CA LYS A 458 8.38 -2.98 -16.87
C LYS A 458 7.78 -3.46 -18.18
N ILE A 459 6.64 -2.90 -18.55
CA ILE A 459 5.87 -3.25 -19.73
C ILE A 459 6.00 -2.08 -20.70
N GLN A 460 6.56 -2.33 -21.88
CA GLN A 460 6.64 -1.31 -22.93
C GLN A 460 5.34 -1.29 -23.72
N GLY A 461 4.78 -0.09 -23.89
CA GLY A 461 3.55 0.12 -24.64
C GLY A 461 3.73 0.09 -26.16
N GLY A 462 2.61 0.18 -26.86
CA GLY A 462 2.56 0.37 -28.31
C GLY A 462 2.97 -0.86 -29.13
N GLN A 463 3.11 -2.03 -28.50
CA GLN A 463 3.45 -3.27 -29.18
C GLN A 463 2.20 -3.87 -29.85
N PRO A 464 2.25 -4.23 -31.15
CA PRO A 464 1.18 -4.98 -31.77
C PRO A 464 1.18 -6.42 -31.25
N LEU A 465 0.09 -6.84 -30.61
CA LEU A 465 -0.06 -8.21 -30.15
C LEU A 465 -0.69 -9.09 -31.22
N LYS A 466 -0.23 -10.33 -31.32
CA LYS A 466 -0.82 -11.37 -32.17
C LYS A 466 -1.43 -12.48 -31.32
N GLY A 467 -2.61 -12.95 -31.72
CA GLY A 467 -3.24 -14.09 -31.10
C GLY A 467 -2.36 -15.33 -31.23
N ILE A 468 -2.26 -16.10 -30.15
CA ILE A 468 -1.50 -17.34 -30.11
C ILE A 468 -2.38 -18.51 -29.70
N HIS A 469 -1.92 -19.72 -30.02
CA HIS A 469 -2.34 -20.92 -29.32
C HIS A 469 -1.31 -21.24 -28.22
N TYR A 470 -1.74 -21.27 -26.96
CA TYR A 470 -0.87 -21.52 -25.83
C TYR A 470 -1.27 -22.78 -25.06
N ASP A 471 -0.49 -23.84 -25.20
CA ASP A 471 -0.59 -25.03 -24.36
C ASP A 471 0.07 -24.73 -23.01
N MET A 472 -0.76 -24.65 -21.96
CA MET A 472 -0.27 -24.26 -20.64
C MET A 472 0.59 -25.38 -20.02
N PRO A 473 1.82 -25.08 -19.59
CA PRO A 473 2.68 -26.08 -18.97
C PRO A 473 2.23 -26.50 -17.57
N MET A 474 1.32 -25.76 -16.94
CA MET A 474 0.73 -26.08 -15.65
C MET A 474 -0.70 -25.54 -15.55
N ALA A 475 -1.52 -26.17 -14.71
CA ALA A 475 -2.85 -25.68 -14.39
C ALA A 475 -2.75 -24.37 -13.60
N SER A 476 -3.05 -23.23 -14.23
CA SER A 476 -3.05 -21.93 -13.57
C SER A 476 -4.08 -20.96 -14.17
N ALA A 477 -5.15 -20.70 -13.43
CA ALA A 477 -6.18 -19.74 -13.83
C ALA A 477 -5.61 -18.32 -14.08
N GLN A 478 -4.55 -17.92 -13.36
CA GLN A 478 -3.91 -16.61 -13.54
C GLN A 478 -3.17 -16.51 -14.88
N VAL A 479 -2.48 -17.58 -15.30
CA VAL A 479 -1.80 -17.62 -16.61
C VAL A 479 -2.83 -17.62 -17.73
N LYS A 480 -3.86 -18.48 -17.64
CA LYS A 480 -5.01 -18.48 -18.57
C LYS A 480 -5.61 -17.07 -18.71
N SER A 481 -5.93 -16.44 -17.58
CA SER A 481 -6.53 -15.10 -17.55
C SER A 481 -5.62 -14.05 -18.17
N CYS A 482 -4.31 -14.07 -17.88
CA CYS A 482 -3.33 -13.17 -18.46
C CYS A 482 -3.32 -13.24 -19.99
N VAL A 483 -3.26 -14.44 -20.56
CA VAL A 483 -3.23 -14.66 -22.01
C VAL A 483 -4.55 -14.23 -22.66
N LEU A 484 -5.69 -14.59 -22.08
CA LEU A 484 -7.00 -14.18 -22.59
C LEU A 484 -7.19 -12.66 -22.55
N LEU A 485 -6.76 -11.99 -21.47
CA LEU A 485 -6.85 -10.53 -21.33
C LEU A 485 -5.97 -9.79 -22.36
N ALA A 486 -4.75 -10.28 -22.62
CA ALA A 486 -3.93 -9.77 -23.71
C ALA A 486 -4.60 -10.03 -25.08
N GLY A 487 -5.24 -11.20 -25.22
CA GLY A 487 -5.95 -11.61 -26.42
C GLY A 487 -7.14 -10.74 -26.80
N LEU A 488 -7.73 -9.99 -25.86
CA LEU A 488 -8.80 -9.03 -26.16
C LEU A 488 -8.35 -7.95 -27.16
N TYR A 489 -7.05 -7.62 -27.16
CA TYR A 489 -6.45 -6.60 -28.01
C TYR A 489 -5.68 -7.17 -29.20
N ALA A 490 -5.39 -8.47 -29.19
CA ALA A 490 -4.49 -9.08 -30.15
C ALA A 490 -5.14 -9.24 -31.54
N GLU A 491 -4.34 -9.15 -32.59
CA GLU A 491 -4.78 -9.48 -33.95
C GLU A 491 -5.02 -10.99 -34.07
N GLY A 492 -6.23 -11.38 -34.46
CA GLY A 492 -6.60 -12.76 -34.71
C GLY A 492 -7.15 -13.50 -33.48
N THR A 493 -6.95 -14.82 -33.46
CA THR A 493 -7.53 -15.72 -32.45
C THR A 493 -6.51 -16.05 -31.37
N THR A 494 -6.89 -15.85 -30.10
CA THR A 494 -6.12 -16.29 -28.94
C THR A 494 -6.80 -17.50 -28.32
N SER A 495 -6.05 -18.56 -28.07
CA SER A 495 -6.56 -19.77 -27.44
C SER A 495 -5.58 -20.35 -26.43
N VAL A 496 -6.12 -20.96 -25.40
CA VAL A 496 -5.37 -21.56 -24.29
C VAL A 496 -5.87 -22.99 -24.08
N THR A 497 -4.95 -23.97 -24.03
CA THR A 497 -5.26 -25.34 -23.60
C THR A 497 -4.78 -25.53 -22.17
N GLU A 498 -5.67 -25.87 -21.24
CA GLU A 498 -5.28 -26.16 -19.86
C GLU A 498 -4.97 -27.66 -19.65
N PRO A 499 -3.89 -28.02 -18.93
CA PRO A 499 -3.54 -29.43 -18.70
C PRO A 499 -4.45 -30.11 -17.66
N ALA A 500 -5.12 -29.31 -16.82
CA ALA A 500 -6.17 -29.73 -15.91
C ALA A 500 -7.16 -28.55 -15.73
N PRO A 501 -8.42 -28.81 -15.33
CA PRO A 501 -9.41 -27.77 -15.11
C PRO A 501 -8.94 -26.71 -14.12
N THR A 502 -9.14 -25.45 -14.46
CA THR A 502 -8.87 -24.31 -13.56
C THR A 502 -10.07 -23.39 -13.46
N ARG A 503 -10.09 -22.51 -12.44
CA ARG A 503 -11.15 -21.50 -12.27
C ARG A 503 -11.46 -20.78 -13.59
N ASP A 504 -12.74 -20.62 -13.92
CA ASP A 504 -13.24 -20.06 -15.19
C ASP A 504 -13.89 -18.66 -15.07
N HIS A 505 -13.61 -17.95 -13.96
CA HIS A 505 -14.17 -16.62 -13.67
C HIS A 505 -13.87 -15.59 -14.78
N THR A 506 -12.72 -15.67 -15.45
CA THR A 506 -12.41 -14.72 -16.54
C THR A 506 -13.32 -14.95 -17.72
N GLU A 507 -13.52 -16.21 -18.10
CA GLU A 507 -14.36 -16.62 -19.21
C GLU A 507 -15.83 -16.27 -18.96
N ARG A 508 -16.33 -16.55 -17.76
CA ARG A 508 -17.70 -16.20 -17.35
C ARG A 508 -17.92 -14.70 -17.36
N MET A 509 -17.01 -13.94 -16.74
CA MET A 509 -17.15 -12.49 -16.68
C MET A 509 -17.03 -11.86 -18.06
N LEU A 510 -16.09 -12.30 -18.92
CA LEU A 510 -16.01 -11.82 -20.30
C LEU A 510 -17.34 -12.01 -21.04
N ARG A 511 -17.96 -13.19 -20.93
CA ARG A 511 -19.30 -13.42 -21.50
C ARG A 511 -20.37 -12.52 -20.87
N GLY A 512 -20.35 -12.33 -19.56
CA GLY A 512 -21.27 -11.44 -18.83
C GLY A 512 -21.18 -9.98 -19.25
N PHE A 513 -19.99 -9.52 -19.66
CA PHE A 513 -19.74 -8.20 -20.26
C PHE A 513 -19.98 -8.18 -21.78
N GLY A 514 -20.49 -9.25 -22.37
CA GLY A 514 -20.84 -9.35 -23.78
C GLY A 514 -19.70 -9.73 -24.73
N TYR A 515 -18.54 -10.16 -24.21
CA TYR A 515 -17.41 -10.60 -25.01
C TYR A 515 -17.50 -12.10 -25.34
N PRO A 516 -17.52 -12.51 -26.63
CA PRO A 516 -17.60 -13.91 -27.00
C PRO A 516 -16.35 -14.70 -26.56
N VAL A 517 -16.56 -15.76 -25.77
CA VAL A 517 -15.53 -16.72 -25.37
C VAL A 517 -16.07 -18.13 -25.53
N THR A 518 -15.37 -18.97 -26.31
CA THR A 518 -15.74 -20.36 -26.53
C THR A 518 -14.92 -21.27 -25.64
N THR A 519 -15.56 -22.24 -24.99
CA THR A 519 -14.89 -23.29 -24.20
C THR A 519 -15.27 -24.65 -24.76
N GLU A 520 -14.30 -25.39 -25.29
CA GLU A 520 -14.45 -26.72 -25.88
C GLU A 520 -13.51 -27.69 -25.16
N GLY A 521 -14.05 -28.52 -24.26
CA GLY A 521 -13.23 -29.35 -23.37
C GLY A 521 -12.30 -28.48 -22.53
N ASN A 522 -10.99 -28.70 -22.63
CA ASN A 522 -9.95 -27.93 -21.95
C ASN A 522 -9.38 -26.78 -22.80
N ARG A 523 -9.98 -26.45 -23.95
CA ARG A 523 -9.56 -25.36 -24.83
C ARG A 523 -10.49 -24.16 -24.67
N ILE A 524 -9.91 -23.01 -24.34
CA ILE A 524 -10.61 -21.73 -24.22
C ILE A 524 -10.13 -20.82 -25.35
N THR A 525 -11.05 -20.22 -26.10
CA THR A 525 -10.74 -19.42 -27.30
C THR A 525 -11.52 -18.11 -27.31
N LEU A 526 -10.86 -17.02 -27.73
CA LEU A 526 -11.48 -15.74 -28.06
C LEU A 526 -10.79 -15.09 -29.27
N VAL A 527 -11.50 -14.17 -29.91
CA VAL A 527 -10.99 -13.35 -31.03
C VAL A 527 -10.79 -11.93 -30.53
N GLY A 528 -9.65 -11.32 -30.82
CA GLY A 528 -9.35 -9.95 -30.38
C GLY A 528 -10.08 -8.87 -31.19
N GLY A 529 -10.10 -7.65 -30.67
CA GLY A 529 -10.74 -6.49 -31.30
C GLY A 529 -12.23 -6.33 -31.01
N GLY A 530 -12.77 -7.09 -30.05
CA GLY A 530 -14.14 -6.93 -29.57
C GLY A 530 -14.31 -5.76 -28.58
N GLY A 531 -15.50 -5.62 -28.02
CA GLY A 531 -15.83 -4.62 -26.99
C GLY A 531 -16.52 -5.25 -25.77
N LEU A 532 -16.47 -4.53 -24.65
CA LEU A 532 -17.14 -4.89 -23.40
C LEU A 532 -18.25 -3.87 -23.12
N ARG A 533 -19.37 -4.31 -22.54
CA ARG A 533 -20.51 -3.42 -22.20
C ARG A 533 -20.73 -3.38 -20.69
N GLY A 534 -20.90 -2.18 -20.16
CA GLY A 534 -21.18 -1.97 -18.74
C GLY A 534 -22.45 -2.69 -18.31
N THR A 535 -22.44 -3.25 -17.11
CA THR A 535 -23.53 -4.10 -16.60
C THR A 535 -23.60 -4.08 -15.08
N THR A 536 -24.60 -4.74 -14.51
CA THR A 536 -24.69 -4.96 -13.07
C THR A 536 -24.05 -6.31 -12.69
N ILE A 537 -23.21 -6.31 -11.67
CA ILE A 537 -22.56 -7.50 -11.11
C ILE A 537 -22.94 -7.59 -9.64
N ASP A 538 -23.54 -8.69 -9.23
CA ASP A 538 -23.66 -9.06 -7.82
C ASP A 538 -22.66 -10.17 -7.55
N VAL A 539 -21.62 -9.83 -6.78
CA VAL A 539 -20.49 -10.70 -6.50
C VAL A 539 -20.94 -11.80 -5.52
N PRO A 540 -20.85 -13.09 -5.90
CA PRO A 540 -21.17 -14.19 -5.00
C PRO A 540 -20.30 -14.18 -3.76
N ALA A 541 -20.83 -14.66 -2.64
CA ALA A 541 -20.05 -14.85 -1.43
C ALA A 541 -18.94 -15.90 -1.67
N ASP A 542 -17.73 -15.62 -1.19
CA ASP A 542 -16.55 -16.45 -1.48
C ASP A 542 -16.67 -17.82 -0.83
N ILE A 543 -16.64 -18.88 -1.64
CA ILE A 543 -16.65 -20.25 -1.15
C ILE A 543 -15.40 -20.59 -0.33
N SER A 544 -14.25 -19.96 -0.60
CA SER A 544 -13.05 -20.12 0.23
C SER A 544 -13.27 -19.58 1.65
N SER A 545 -13.97 -18.46 1.78
CA SER A 545 -14.34 -17.89 3.08
C SER A 545 -15.46 -18.70 3.75
N ALA A 546 -16.43 -19.16 2.96
CA ALA A 546 -17.52 -20.01 3.42
C ALA A 546 -17.00 -21.37 3.94
N ALA A 547 -15.92 -21.92 3.38
CA ALA A 547 -15.34 -23.20 3.76
C ALA A 547 -15.00 -23.28 5.25
N PHE A 548 -14.51 -22.20 5.86
CA PHE A 548 -14.22 -22.17 7.31
C PHE A 548 -15.47 -22.44 8.13
N PHE A 549 -16.58 -21.85 7.74
CA PHE A 549 -17.86 -22.01 8.41
C PHE A 549 -18.57 -23.31 8.05
N MET A 550 -18.38 -23.83 6.82
CA MET A 550 -18.84 -25.17 6.44
C MET A 550 -18.18 -26.24 7.31
N VAL A 551 -16.86 -26.16 7.51
CA VAL A 551 -16.15 -27.09 8.40
C VAL A 551 -16.55 -26.87 9.85
N ALA A 552 -16.61 -25.63 10.33
CA ALA A 552 -17.03 -25.31 11.69
C ALA A 552 -18.39 -25.95 12.04
N ALA A 553 -19.38 -25.83 11.15
CA ALA A 553 -20.69 -26.45 11.32
C ALA A 553 -20.64 -27.99 11.18
N SER A 554 -19.79 -28.52 10.28
CA SER A 554 -19.66 -29.97 10.09
C SER A 554 -19.05 -30.69 11.30
N ILE A 555 -18.15 -30.04 12.04
CA ILE A 555 -17.42 -30.67 13.16
C ILE A 555 -18.07 -30.41 14.52
N THR A 556 -18.94 -29.39 14.67
CA THR A 556 -19.48 -28.96 15.96
C THR A 556 -20.82 -29.63 16.27
N PRO A 557 -20.94 -30.45 17.34
CA PRO A 557 -22.19 -31.13 17.67
C PRO A 557 -23.35 -30.16 17.89
N GLY A 558 -24.50 -30.44 17.27
CA GLY A 558 -25.70 -29.59 17.37
C GLY A 558 -25.67 -28.32 16.51
N ALA A 559 -24.71 -28.18 15.61
CA ALA A 559 -24.64 -27.07 14.66
C ALA A 559 -25.73 -27.15 13.57
N ASP A 560 -26.22 -25.97 13.18
CA ASP A 560 -27.14 -25.76 12.06
C ASP A 560 -26.93 -24.33 11.51
N LEU A 561 -26.16 -24.25 10.43
CA LEU A 561 -25.71 -22.98 9.85
C LEU A 561 -26.14 -22.90 8.39
N THR A 562 -26.71 -21.76 8.00
CA THR A 562 -26.95 -21.42 6.60
C THR A 562 -25.97 -20.35 6.14
N LEU A 563 -25.21 -20.65 5.08
CA LEU A 563 -24.31 -19.73 4.39
C LEU A 563 -25.02 -19.21 3.16
N GLU A 564 -25.38 -17.93 3.18
CA GLU A 564 -26.20 -17.32 2.14
C GLU A 564 -25.36 -16.92 0.93
N HIS A 565 -25.93 -17.10 -0.26
CA HIS A 565 -25.41 -16.54 -1.52
C HIS A 565 -23.96 -16.96 -1.84
N VAL A 566 -23.58 -18.20 -1.53
CA VAL A 566 -22.25 -18.76 -1.80
C VAL A 566 -22.10 -19.08 -3.29
N GLY A 567 -21.00 -18.64 -3.88
CA GLY A 567 -20.62 -19.05 -5.24
C GLY A 567 -20.36 -20.55 -5.31
N ILE A 568 -21.13 -21.27 -6.13
CA ILE A 568 -21.03 -22.73 -6.30
C ILE A 568 -20.51 -23.09 -7.70
N ASN A 569 -19.56 -22.30 -8.20
CA ASN A 569 -18.88 -22.57 -9.46
C ASN A 569 -18.27 -23.98 -9.43
N PRO A 570 -18.56 -24.86 -10.40
CA PRO A 570 -18.05 -26.24 -10.42
C PRO A 570 -16.53 -26.35 -10.25
N THR A 571 -15.79 -25.32 -10.65
CA THR A 571 -14.33 -25.26 -10.51
C THR A 571 -13.84 -24.92 -9.08
N ARG A 572 -14.76 -24.73 -8.12
CA ARG A 572 -14.52 -24.26 -6.74
C ARG A 572 -15.23 -25.07 -5.65
N ILE A 573 -16.14 -25.98 -6.01
CA ILE A 573 -16.97 -26.71 -5.04
C ILE A 573 -16.30 -27.96 -4.45
N GLY A 574 -14.97 -28.12 -4.61
CA GLY A 574 -14.27 -29.31 -4.12
C GLY A 574 -14.47 -29.53 -2.62
N ILE A 575 -14.51 -28.46 -1.82
CA ILE A 575 -14.83 -28.52 -0.38
C ILE A 575 -16.19 -29.17 -0.09
N ILE A 576 -17.23 -28.83 -0.87
CA ILE A 576 -18.58 -29.40 -0.70
C ILE A 576 -18.54 -30.89 -1.04
N ASN A 577 -17.87 -31.25 -2.14
CA ASN A 577 -17.76 -32.64 -2.58
C ASN A 577 -17.00 -33.49 -1.56
N ILE A 578 -15.87 -32.98 -1.06
CA ILE A 578 -15.03 -33.67 -0.08
C ILE A 578 -15.79 -33.83 1.24
N LEU A 579 -16.42 -32.78 1.78
CA LEU A 579 -17.19 -32.90 3.01
C LEU A 579 -18.36 -33.89 2.88
N LYS A 580 -19.05 -33.91 1.75
CA LYS A 580 -20.09 -34.93 1.47
C LYS A 580 -19.51 -36.34 1.40
N ALA A 581 -18.36 -36.52 0.76
CA ALA A 581 -17.66 -37.82 0.70
C ALA A 581 -17.20 -38.30 2.10
N MET A 582 -16.83 -37.37 2.99
CA MET A 582 -16.55 -37.65 4.40
C MET A 582 -17.81 -37.96 5.22
N GLY A 583 -19.02 -37.82 4.66
CA GLY A 583 -20.29 -38.07 5.35
C GLY A 583 -20.94 -36.84 6.00
N GLY A 584 -20.48 -35.63 5.68
CA GLY A 584 -21.07 -34.38 6.16
C GLY A 584 -22.48 -34.16 5.63
N ASN A 585 -23.32 -33.49 6.45
CA ASN A 585 -24.68 -33.13 6.08
C ASN A 585 -24.72 -31.69 5.51
N LEU A 586 -24.61 -31.59 4.19
CA LEU A 586 -24.63 -30.32 3.44
C LEU A 586 -25.74 -30.32 2.39
N GLU A 587 -26.66 -29.36 2.48
CA GLU A 587 -27.74 -29.14 1.52
C GLU A 587 -27.50 -27.86 0.71
N VAL A 588 -27.68 -27.96 -0.61
CA VAL A 588 -27.57 -26.81 -1.53
C VAL A 588 -28.99 -26.30 -1.80
N LEU A 589 -29.29 -25.11 -1.33
CA LEU A 589 -30.60 -24.48 -1.36
C LEU A 589 -30.61 -23.31 -2.35
N ASN A 590 -31.78 -22.99 -2.90
CA ASN A 590 -32.01 -21.81 -3.75
C ASN A 590 -30.95 -21.59 -4.88
N PRO A 591 -30.60 -22.64 -5.68
CA PRO A 591 -29.63 -22.49 -6.75
C PRO A 591 -30.14 -21.52 -7.82
N ARG A 592 -29.28 -20.59 -8.21
CA ARG A 592 -29.57 -19.52 -9.19
C ARG A 592 -28.30 -19.11 -9.92
N GLU A 593 -28.45 -18.31 -10.96
CA GLU A 593 -27.32 -17.70 -11.67
C GLU A 593 -27.33 -16.19 -11.48
N VAL A 594 -26.17 -15.62 -11.18
CA VAL A 594 -25.97 -14.19 -10.94
C VAL A 594 -24.73 -13.75 -11.71
N GLY A 595 -24.89 -12.89 -12.71
CA GLY A 595 -23.75 -12.41 -13.52
C GLY A 595 -22.97 -13.53 -14.24
N GLY A 596 -23.63 -14.65 -14.58
CA GLY A 596 -23.01 -15.83 -15.20
C GLY A 596 -22.30 -16.77 -14.21
N GLU A 597 -22.32 -16.47 -12.91
CA GLU A 597 -21.80 -17.33 -11.85
C GLU A 597 -22.95 -18.07 -11.16
N PRO A 598 -22.83 -19.39 -10.93
CA PRO A 598 -23.83 -20.14 -10.19
C PRO A 598 -23.69 -19.85 -8.68
N VAL A 599 -24.81 -19.62 -8.02
CA VAL A 599 -24.91 -19.21 -6.62
C VAL A 599 -25.98 -20.02 -5.91
N ALA A 600 -25.75 -20.37 -4.65
CA ALA A 600 -26.73 -21.06 -3.81
C ALA A 600 -26.55 -20.68 -2.34
N ASP A 601 -27.55 -20.96 -1.53
CA ASP A 601 -27.40 -20.95 -0.08
C ASP A 601 -26.98 -22.36 0.37
N ILE A 602 -26.03 -22.48 1.29
CA ILE A 602 -25.51 -23.77 1.74
C ILE A 602 -25.89 -23.97 3.19
N ARG A 603 -26.79 -24.92 3.46
CA ARG A 603 -27.12 -25.31 4.83
C ARG A 603 -26.22 -26.47 5.25
N VAL A 604 -25.55 -26.30 6.37
CA VAL A 604 -24.64 -27.29 6.95
C VAL A 604 -25.10 -27.63 8.35
N GLN A 605 -25.30 -28.92 8.59
CA GLN A 605 -25.67 -29.45 9.89
C GLN A 605 -24.61 -30.46 10.35
N TYR A 606 -24.47 -30.59 11.66
CA TYR A 606 -23.54 -31.56 12.22
C TYR A 606 -23.86 -33.00 11.78
N ALA A 607 -22.83 -33.70 11.31
CA ALA A 607 -22.84 -35.14 11.10
C ALA A 607 -21.44 -35.71 11.38
N PRO A 608 -21.31 -36.90 12.01
CA PRO A 608 -20.00 -37.52 12.21
C PRO A 608 -19.27 -37.77 10.89
N LEU A 609 -18.10 -37.16 10.73
CA LEU A 609 -17.25 -37.33 9.56
C LEU A 609 -16.41 -38.62 9.64
N LYS A 610 -16.06 -39.16 8.48
CA LYS A 610 -15.15 -40.31 8.32
C LYS A 610 -13.95 -39.91 7.48
N GLY A 611 -12.79 -40.47 7.82
CA GLY A 611 -11.59 -40.31 7.02
C GLY A 611 -11.74 -40.98 5.65
N ILE A 612 -11.18 -40.35 4.63
CA ILE A 612 -11.25 -40.81 3.23
C ILE A 612 -9.90 -40.69 2.53
N HIS A 613 -9.71 -41.44 1.45
CA HIS A 613 -8.71 -41.06 0.45
C HIS A 613 -9.33 -39.98 -0.44
N ILE A 614 -8.82 -38.76 -0.37
CA ILE A 614 -9.36 -37.63 -1.13
C ILE A 614 -9.11 -37.89 -2.61
N PRO A 615 -10.14 -37.84 -3.48
CA PRO A 615 -9.96 -38.02 -4.91
C PRO A 615 -9.11 -36.89 -5.52
N GLU A 616 -8.10 -37.24 -6.32
CA GLU A 616 -7.14 -36.26 -6.88
C GLU A 616 -7.81 -35.24 -7.81
N ASP A 617 -8.90 -35.59 -8.47
CA ASP A 617 -9.68 -34.68 -9.31
C ASP A 617 -10.37 -33.56 -8.51
N GLN A 618 -10.51 -33.73 -7.20
CA GLN A 618 -11.04 -32.70 -6.30
C GLN A 618 -9.96 -31.74 -5.79
N VAL A 619 -8.67 -32.09 -5.92
CA VAL A 619 -7.55 -31.29 -5.40
C VAL A 619 -7.49 -29.90 -6.06
N PRO A 620 -7.56 -29.75 -7.40
CA PRO A 620 -7.59 -28.44 -8.02
C PRO A 620 -8.81 -27.59 -7.63
N LEU A 621 -9.92 -28.25 -7.27
CA LEU A 621 -11.20 -27.62 -6.95
C LEU A 621 -11.30 -27.14 -5.49
N ALA A 622 -10.40 -27.62 -4.63
CA ALA A 622 -10.36 -27.34 -3.19
C ALA A 622 -8.95 -26.90 -2.71
N ILE A 623 -8.06 -26.51 -3.63
CA ILE A 623 -6.63 -26.30 -3.33
C ILE A 623 -6.40 -25.28 -2.22
N ASP A 624 -7.31 -24.34 -2.06
CA ASP A 624 -7.24 -23.24 -1.11
C ASP A 624 -7.98 -23.58 0.21
N GLU A 625 -8.78 -24.65 0.23
CA GLU A 625 -9.62 -25.09 1.34
C GLU A 625 -8.95 -26.21 2.17
N PHE A 626 -7.83 -26.77 1.70
CA PHE A 626 -7.14 -27.86 2.39
C PHE A 626 -6.74 -27.56 3.84
N PRO A 627 -6.24 -26.36 4.22
CA PRO A 627 -5.96 -26.06 5.63
C PRO A 627 -7.14 -26.33 6.57
N VAL A 628 -8.37 -25.96 6.18
CA VAL A 628 -9.54 -26.23 7.01
C VAL A 628 -10.08 -27.66 6.82
N LEU A 629 -9.89 -28.28 5.66
CA LEU A 629 -10.16 -29.72 5.48
C LEU A 629 -9.27 -30.60 6.35
N PHE A 630 -8.04 -30.20 6.64
CA PHE A 630 -7.18 -30.92 7.57
C PHE A 630 -7.73 -30.89 9.00
N VAL A 631 -8.39 -29.79 9.39
CA VAL A 631 -9.13 -29.71 10.65
C VAL A 631 -10.37 -30.62 10.63
N ALA A 632 -11.09 -30.69 9.51
CA ALA A 632 -12.19 -31.63 9.34
C ALA A 632 -11.71 -33.09 9.45
N ALA A 633 -10.56 -33.42 8.83
CA ALA A 633 -9.91 -34.72 8.90
C ALA A 633 -9.45 -35.08 10.32
N ALA A 634 -8.87 -34.12 11.05
CA ALA A 634 -8.49 -34.29 12.45
C ALA A 634 -9.70 -34.64 13.35
N CYS A 635 -10.90 -34.16 13.00
CA CYS A 635 -12.14 -34.46 13.72
C CYS A 635 -12.86 -35.72 13.22
N ALA A 636 -12.41 -36.34 12.14
CA ALA A 636 -13.10 -37.46 11.50
C ALA A 636 -12.77 -38.81 12.15
N GLN A 637 -13.63 -39.82 11.97
CA GLN A 637 -13.32 -41.18 12.37
C GLN A 637 -12.42 -41.86 11.32
N GLY A 638 -11.22 -42.28 11.72
CA GLY A 638 -10.28 -43.00 10.86
C GLY A 638 -9.25 -42.09 10.17
N THR A 639 -8.61 -42.62 9.13
CA THR A 639 -7.49 -41.96 8.44
C THR A 639 -7.97 -41.22 7.19
N THR A 640 -7.52 -39.98 7.01
CA THR A 640 -7.67 -39.21 5.77
C THR A 640 -6.32 -39.11 5.05
N VAL A 641 -6.33 -39.33 3.73
CA VAL A 641 -5.13 -39.28 2.88
C VAL A 641 -5.35 -38.28 1.75
N LEU A 642 -4.41 -37.35 1.59
CA LEU A 642 -4.30 -36.43 0.45
C LEU A 642 -3.05 -36.77 -0.36
N THR A 643 -3.17 -36.89 -1.68
CA THR A 643 -2.09 -37.03 -2.67
C THR A 643 -2.28 -36.02 -3.81
N GLY A 644 -1.24 -35.79 -4.62
CA GLY A 644 -1.29 -34.91 -5.81
C GLY A 644 -1.50 -33.41 -5.51
N ALA A 645 -1.08 -32.95 -4.34
CA ALA A 645 -1.28 -31.59 -3.82
C ALA A 645 0.03 -30.81 -3.62
N GLU A 646 1.06 -31.05 -4.43
CA GLU A 646 2.38 -30.39 -4.36
C GLU A 646 2.26 -28.85 -4.40
N GLU A 647 1.24 -28.33 -5.10
CA GLU A 647 1.01 -26.89 -5.22
C GLU A 647 0.76 -26.21 -3.86
N LEU A 648 0.30 -26.94 -2.84
CA LEU A 648 0.13 -26.40 -1.47
C LEU A 648 1.44 -25.98 -0.81
N ARG A 649 2.58 -26.55 -1.24
CA ARG A 649 3.89 -26.26 -0.66
C ARG A 649 4.48 -24.93 -1.12
N VAL A 650 3.94 -24.35 -2.19
CA VAL A 650 4.46 -23.13 -2.85
C VAL A 650 3.43 -21.99 -2.89
N LYS A 651 2.49 -21.99 -1.93
CA LYS A 651 1.52 -20.90 -1.72
C LYS A 651 2.15 -19.76 -0.91
N GLU A 652 1.36 -19.02 -0.13
CA GLU A 652 1.87 -18.00 0.80
C GLU A 652 2.85 -18.57 1.84
N SER A 653 2.67 -19.85 2.19
CA SER A 653 3.59 -20.67 2.97
C SER A 653 3.59 -22.11 2.43
N ASP A 654 4.41 -22.99 2.99
CA ASP A 654 4.23 -24.43 2.82
C ASP A 654 3.04 -24.88 3.70
N ARG A 655 1.83 -24.80 3.13
CA ARG A 655 0.59 -25.06 3.86
C ARG A 655 0.48 -26.48 4.38
N ILE A 656 1.12 -27.44 3.71
CA ILE A 656 1.15 -28.84 4.18
C ILE A 656 1.97 -28.91 5.46
N GLN A 657 3.21 -28.40 5.42
CA GLN A 657 4.11 -28.51 6.57
C GLN A 657 3.59 -27.71 7.77
N VAL A 658 3.19 -26.46 7.56
CA VAL A 658 2.74 -25.60 8.66
C VAL A 658 1.47 -26.14 9.32
N MET A 659 0.51 -26.67 8.54
CA MET A 659 -0.66 -27.32 9.13
C MET A 659 -0.30 -28.62 9.87
N ALA A 660 0.62 -29.42 9.34
CA ALA A 660 1.10 -30.62 10.03
C ALA A 660 1.73 -30.28 11.38
N ASP A 661 2.64 -29.30 11.41
CA ASP A 661 3.34 -28.87 12.63
C ASP A 661 2.35 -28.35 13.69
N GLY A 662 1.38 -27.52 13.29
CA GLY A 662 0.37 -27.02 14.21
C GLY A 662 -0.60 -28.11 14.69
N LEU A 663 -1.04 -29.03 13.82
CA LEU A 663 -1.87 -30.18 14.22
C LEU A 663 -1.13 -31.11 15.18
N GLN A 664 0.14 -31.42 14.92
CA GLN A 664 0.99 -32.20 15.81
C GLN A 664 1.20 -31.51 17.17
N THR A 665 1.39 -30.19 17.18
CA THR A 665 1.47 -29.38 18.41
C THR A 665 0.20 -29.50 19.24
N LEU A 666 -0.96 -29.59 18.58
CA LEU A 666 -2.26 -29.84 19.21
C LEU A 666 -2.53 -31.33 19.47
N GLY A 667 -1.55 -32.22 19.31
CA GLY A 667 -1.67 -33.65 19.63
C GLY A 667 -2.36 -34.52 18.58
N VAL A 668 -2.61 -34.01 17.37
CA VAL A 668 -3.17 -34.76 16.24
C VAL A 668 -2.05 -35.42 15.44
N GLN A 669 -2.23 -36.69 15.05
CA GLN A 669 -1.26 -37.37 14.18
C GLN A 669 -1.46 -36.92 12.73
N ALA A 670 -0.56 -36.06 12.25
CA ALA A 670 -0.56 -35.53 10.89
C ALA A 670 0.83 -35.73 10.27
N ASN A 671 0.95 -36.62 9.28
CA ASN A 671 2.21 -37.01 8.65
C ASN A 671 2.29 -36.41 7.23
N PRO A 672 3.07 -35.34 7.00
CA PRO A 672 3.21 -34.73 5.68
C PRO A 672 3.96 -35.66 4.72
N THR A 673 3.51 -35.72 3.47
CA THR A 673 4.18 -36.43 2.35
C THR A 673 4.62 -35.42 1.29
N PRO A 674 5.54 -35.75 0.36
CA PRO A 674 5.99 -34.81 -0.67
C PRO A 674 4.85 -34.13 -1.45
N ASP A 675 3.79 -34.87 -1.73
CA ASP A 675 2.63 -34.47 -2.52
C ASP A 675 1.33 -34.35 -1.72
N GLY A 676 1.39 -34.34 -0.39
CA GLY A 676 0.16 -34.34 0.41
C GLY A 676 0.38 -34.56 1.91
N ILE A 677 -0.58 -35.23 2.56
CA ILE A 677 -0.58 -35.46 4.00
C ILE A 677 -1.48 -36.64 4.38
N VAL A 678 -1.09 -37.38 5.42
CA VAL A 678 -1.91 -38.41 6.06
C VAL A 678 -2.29 -37.96 7.46
N ILE A 679 -3.58 -37.90 7.78
CA ILE A 679 -4.10 -37.44 9.08
C ILE A 679 -4.92 -38.55 9.71
N GLU A 680 -4.56 -38.97 10.93
CA GLU A 680 -5.42 -39.83 11.76
C GLU A 680 -6.29 -38.98 12.66
N GLY A 681 -7.61 -39.11 12.53
CA GLY A 681 -8.54 -38.33 13.32
C GLY A 681 -8.55 -38.74 14.80
N GLY A 682 -8.70 -37.76 15.69
CA GLY A 682 -8.53 -37.94 17.12
C GLY A 682 -8.87 -36.67 17.94
N PRO A 683 -8.65 -36.70 19.27
CA PRO A 683 -8.87 -35.52 20.10
C PRO A 683 -7.89 -34.40 19.75
N ILE A 684 -8.36 -33.15 19.75
CA ILE A 684 -7.53 -31.97 19.56
C ILE A 684 -7.21 -31.36 20.93
N GLY A 685 -5.94 -31.16 21.22
CA GLY A 685 -5.41 -30.47 22.39
C GLY A 685 -5.58 -28.95 22.31
N GLY A 686 -5.00 -28.23 23.27
CA GLY A 686 -4.75 -26.78 23.15
C GLY A 686 -3.26 -26.51 23.00
N GLY A 687 -2.87 -25.26 22.76
CA GLY A 687 -1.47 -24.90 22.58
C GLY A 687 -1.26 -23.60 21.82
N VAL A 688 0.00 -23.35 21.45
CA VAL A 688 0.40 -22.18 20.65
C VAL A 688 0.79 -22.68 19.26
N VAL A 689 0.19 -22.10 18.21
CA VAL A 689 0.47 -22.45 16.81
C VAL A 689 0.90 -21.21 16.03
N GLU A 690 1.74 -21.43 15.02
CA GLU A 690 2.25 -20.38 14.14
C GLU A 690 1.51 -20.39 12.81
N SER A 691 0.90 -19.27 12.43
CA SER A 691 0.28 -19.15 11.10
C SER A 691 1.29 -18.84 9.99
N HIS A 692 2.51 -18.41 10.34
CA HIS A 692 3.52 -17.91 9.40
C HIS A 692 3.01 -16.81 8.46
N GLY A 693 2.05 -16.00 8.93
CA GLY A 693 1.40 -14.97 8.14
C GLY A 693 0.43 -15.52 7.08
N ASP A 694 0.12 -16.82 7.05
CA ASP A 694 -0.91 -17.37 6.17
C ASP A 694 -2.29 -17.30 6.87
N HIS A 695 -3.13 -16.40 6.35
CA HIS A 695 -4.50 -16.19 6.81
C HIS A 695 -5.34 -17.47 6.86
N ARG A 696 -5.14 -18.42 5.94
CA ARG A 696 -5.93 -19.66 5.89
C ARG A 696 -5.57 -20.61 7.02
N ILE A 697 -4.31 -20.62 7.40
CA ILE A 697 -3.81 -21.40 8.53
C ILE A 697 -4.34 -20.82 9.84
N ALA A 698 -4.27 -19.50 9.99
CA ALA A 698 -4.84 -18.81 11.15
C ALA A 698 -6.33 -19.11 11.33
N MET A 699 -7.13 -18.97 10.27
CA MET A 699 -8.57 -19.24 10.31
C MET A 699 -8.88 -20.73 10.52
N ALA A 700 -8.08 -21.64 9.95
CA ALA A 700 -8.24 -23.08 10.17
C ALA A 700 -8.04 -23.46 11.64
N PHE A 701 -6.98 -22.98 12.30
CA PHE A 701 -6.76 -23.25 13.72
C PHE A 701 -7.81 -22.58 14.63
N ALA A 702 -8.35 -21.43 14.23
CA ALA A 702 -9.49 -20.83 14.94
C ALA A 702 -10.74 -21.74 14.88
N VAL A 703 -10.97 -22.41 13.75
CA VAL A 703 -12.03 -23.43 13.61
C VAL A 703 -11.71 -24.69 14.42
N ALA A 704 -10.44 -25.11 14.50
CA ALA A 704 -10.04 -26.29 15.27
C ALA A 704 -10.38 -26.18 16.76
N ALA A 705 -10.34 -24.97 17.33
CA ALA A 705 -10.67 -24.71 18.73
C ALA A 705 -12.09 -25.16 19.14
N LEU A 706 -13.03 -25.22 18.20
CA LEU A 706 -14.39 -25.72 18.45
C LEU A 706 -14.40 -27.15 18.99
N ARG A 707 -13.39 -27.96 18.62
CA ARG A 707 -13.24 -29.36 19.04
C ARG A 707 -11.99 -29.61 19.89
N ALA A 708 -11.28 -28.54 20.25
CA ALA A 708 -10.14 -28.60 21.16
C ALA A 708 -10.56 -28.86 22.60
N THR A 709 -9.65 -29.42 23.39
CA THR A 709 -9.81 -29.66 24.84
C THR A 709 -9.28 -28.51 25.70
N ALA A 710 -8.51 -27.58 25.11
CA ALA A 710 -8.01 -26.36 25.72
C ALA A 710 -7.86 -25.27 24.65
N ASP A 711 -7.64 -24.03 25.07
CA ASP A 711 -7.56 -22.87 24.17
C ASP A 711 -6.37 -22.98 23.20
N ILE A 712 -6.54 -22.40 22.01
CA ILE A 712 -5.50 -22.31 20.98
C ILE A 712 -5.11 -20.85 20.79
N THR A 713 -3.83 -20.56 21.01
CA THR A 713 -3.23 -19.25 20.70
C THR A 713 -2.58 -19.34 19.33
N ILE A 714 -2.94 -18.42 18.44
CA ILE A 714 -2.54 -18.42 17.03
C ILE A 714 -1.77 -17.13 16.74
N ASN A 715 -0.49 -17.26 16.47
CA ASN A 715 0.39 -16.13 16.22
C ASN A 715 0.35 -15.68 14.75
N ASN A 716 0.77 -14.44 14.48
CA ASN A 716 0.95 -13.88 13.14
C ASN A 716 -0.35 -13.73 12.29
N CYS A 717 -1.47 -13.42 12.94
CA CYS A 717 -2.81 -13.38 12.33
C CYS A 717 -3.16 -12.09 11.56
N ALA A 718 -2.23 -11.14 11.40
CA ALA A 718 -2.51 -9.83 10.79
C ALA A 718 -3.09 -9.94 9.37
N ASN A 719 -2.66 -10.94 8.61
CA ASN A 719 -3.08 -11.16 7.22
C ASN A 719 -4.52 -11.69 7.09
N VAL A 720 -5.20 -12.07 8.17
CA VAL A 720 -6.62 -12.45 8.09
C VAL A 720 -7.46 -11.27 7.60
N ALA A 721 -7.17 -10.06 8.09
CA ALA A 721 -7.93 -8.87 7.71
C ALA A 721 -7.76 -8.47 6.24
N THR A 722 -6.68 -8.91 5.57
CA THR A 722 -6.44 -8.56 4.15
C THR A 722 -7.33 -9.37 3.21
N SER A 723 -7.71 -10.59 3.60
CA SER A 723 -8.51 -11.52 2.78
C SER A 723 -9.93 -11.75 3.30
N PHE A 724 -10.14 -11.71 4.63
CA PHE A 724 -11.44 -11.90 5.27
C PHE A 724 -11.63 -10.89 6.43
N PRO A 725 -11.87 -9.59 6.13
CA PRO A 725 -11.88 -8.51 7.12
C PRO A 725 -12.80 -8.72 8.33
N ASN A 726 -13.98 -9.31 8.13
CA ASN A 726 -15.00 -9.53 9.16
C ASN A 726 -15.03 -10.99 9.68
N PHE A 727 -13.96 -11.77 9.51
CA PHE A 727 -13.89 -13.16 9.97
C PHE A 727 -14.22 -13.28 11.47
N VAL A 728 -13.60 -12.46 12.31
CA VAL A 728 -13.78 -12.50 13.78
C VAL A 728 -15.21 -12.14 14.17
N GLU A 729 -15.79 -11.13 13.53
CA GLU A 729 -17.18 -10.71 13.75
C GLU A 729 -18.16 -11.83 13.40
N LEU A 730 -18.01 -12.43 12.21
CA LEU A 730 -18.86 -13.54 11.78
C LEU A 730 -18.66 -14.79 12.63
N SER A 731 -17.42 -15.09 13.06
CA SER A 731 -17.12 -16.20 13.97
C SER A 731 -17.89 -16.04 15.29
N ARG A 732 -17.83 -14.85 15.90
CA ARG A 732 -18.59 -14.53 17.12
C ARG A 732 -20.09 -14.59 16.88
N LYS A 733 -20.56 -14.08 15.74
CA LYS A 733 -21.99 -14.07 15.38
C LYS A 733 -22.59 -15.48 15.30
N VAL A 734 -21.84 -16.47 14.80
CA VAL A 734 -22.33 -17.86 14.71
C VAL A 734 -22.15 -18.65 16.01
N GLY A 735 -21.42 -18.12 17.00
CA GLY A 735 -21.24 -18.72 18.32
C GLY A 735 -19.82 -19.22 18.66
N MET A 736 -18.83 -18.94 17.80
CA MET A 736 -17.42 -19.22 18.10
C MET A 736 -16.87 -18.20 19.10
N LYS A 737 -15.94 -18.62 19.96
CA LYS A 737 -15.30 -17.77 20.97
C LYS A 737 -13.87 -17.43 20.53
N LEU A 738 -13.70 -16.25 19.94
CA LEU A 738 -12.45 -15.81 19.36
C LEU A 738 -12.11 -14.40 19.85
N ASP A 739 -10.93 -14.23 20.44
CA ASP A 739 -10.39 -12.95 20.87
C ASP A 739 -9.17 -12.55 20.07
N VAL A 740 -8.94 -11.23 19.97
CA VAL A 740 -7.88 -10.63 19.16
C VAL A 740 -7.08 -9.70 20.04
N ALA A 741 -5.77 -9.90 20.10
CA ALA A 741 -4.83 -9.06 20.81
C ALA A 741 -3.76 -8.53 19.85
N GLU A 742 -3.35 -7.28 20.06
CA GLU A 742 -2.16 -6.71 19.44
C GLU A 742 -1.01 -6.83 20.44
N VAL A 743 0.00 -7.65 20.12
CA VAL A 743 1.16 -7.84 20.98
C VAL A 743 2.27 -6.90 20.50
N GLY A 744 2.57 -5.86 21.27
CA GLY A 744 3.78 -5.07 21.07
C GLY A 744 4.99 -5.89 21.49
N GLU A 745 6.08 -5.85 20.71
CA GLU A 745 7.34 -6.46 21.14
C GLU A 745 7.77 -5.85 22.48
N SER A 746 7.68 -6.64 23.55
CA SER A 746 8.37 -6.34 24.80
C SER A 746 9.86 -6.47 24.52
N HIS A 747 10.57 -5.34 24.52
CA HIS A 747 12.03 -5.30 24.48
C HIS A 747 12.60 -6.23 25.56
N VAL A 748 13.24 -7.32 25.12
CA VAL A 748 14.16 -8.14 25.92
C VAL A 748 15.56 -7.94 25.37
#